data_AF-A0A9E1XQK1-F1
#
_entry.id   AF-A0A9E1XQK1-F1
#
_cell.length_a   1.000
_cell.length_b   1.000
_cell.length_c   1.000
_cell.angle_alpha   90.00
_cell.angle_beta   90.00
_cell.angle_gamma   90.00
#
_symmetry.space_group_name_H-M   'P 1'
#
loop_
_entity.id
_entity.type
_entity.pdbx_description
1 polymer ?
#
loop_
_entity_poly.entity_id
_entity_poly.type
_entity_poly.pdbx_seq_one_letter_code
_entity_poly.pdbx_strand_id
1 'polypeptide(L)'
;MPEEPFLAQRQSRGSWLATVLVLLLVSTGCQSPVVPEPPPPQPAIVAVPPATHEPKPGTRRVMADVPAPVRVLLFTWFAERFAGTPACAAGVRLARAEAERAERELVQGTRREWIAQSGGLLVEARAGRVAISSAAVAQQHALPAFTARLQALMEVMGGGIQAAAPLPDCLADGLWPEMARLPRPEFVAWHRRAGGRKSLPSLPGTAEARGELGQLAAAVAVREAVLERLLRAEELERRRKFPEALQAVEAIAADAAASKALGLLGDTEISRRIQEKRRFLPQTTVSAECESLRRYHRQPLSQALRELARDGDGSLANVHRRVRALERRLSQRLTQWQADTRFEPALRRYGSEIQDLIKAALAGRLAAWEAELREIPPPLRSWEQYEKLAIWLAGLRKYSSPGGVAYRFADANTDRSNPLARPVLQVAEERLLPIYAAGLAETFVAWRAFAERQVSLHLRHGVDLAVAERILAMAGIFPEAAVPAAIQEHIRWGKERIASSLDRFLANEAACSIRIEAMTSATAGLGLTWSRDLEARLRDVLARTGHQAFARVVPVDGPDEKLPRSLLVTRGRIADFSADETTEKASIREVVEVAEPKRIGDGKGKDRYAQEVSRRAIHALTIERVAHVRVQFQIQLGDGKEDVEVNRFFRKQFVQESSHPFLDMAVVETRKADRKSALPLASAPLRLRSERVWTPSEMLDWARQDTLTEMAERVCHRLAAYPLQLVSRAQEATKQEDWLAAADAWGYAVAYLSRLQPPKDEGASELPKAVLTRRAEIAEWQEEARRQLLQALLAALREHMKEGGEAP
;
A
#
# COMPACT_ATOMS: atom_id res chain seq x y z
N MET A 1 54.03 -8.23 10.94
CA MET A 1 53.88 -8.61 12.36
C MET A 1 52.77 -9.65 12.45
N PRO A 2 52.96 -10.73 13.24
CA PRO A 2 52.58 -12.08 12.79
C PRO A 2 51.61 -12.76 13.83
N GLU A 3 51.29 -14.08 13.87
CA GLU A 3 51.97 -15.31 13.41
C GLU A 3 51.01 -16.41 12.91
N GLU A 4 51.23 -16.87 11.67
CA GLU A 4 51.34 -18.30 11.27
C GLU A 4 52.86 -18.67 11.29
N PRO A 5 53.40 -19.84 10.82
CA PRO A 5 52.84 -21.14 10.31
C PRO A 5 53.21 -22.33 11.24
N PHE A 6 53.23 -23.65 10.95
CA PHE A 6 53.31 -24.56 9.76
C PHE A 6 52.19 -25.64 9.82
N LEU A 7 51.73 -26.35 8.76
CA LEU A 7 52.33 -27.10 7.63
C LEU A 7 52.99 -28.45 8.03
N ALA A 8 52.87 -29.57 7.30
CA ALA A 8 52.10 -29.96 6.09
C ALA A 8 51.55 -31.42 6.27
N GLN A 9 51.21 -32.33 5.33
CA GLN A 9 51.21 -32.49 3.84
C GLN A 9 50.13 -33.59 3.54
N ARG A 10 49.39 -33.74 2.42
CA ARG A 10 49.72 -33.96 0.97
C ARG A 10 50.57 -35.23 0.68
N GLN A 11 50.33 -36.06 -0.35
CA GLN A 11 49.20 -36.18 -1.30
C GLN A 11 49.22 -37.51 -2.11
N SER A 12 48.02 -38.06 -2.42
CA SER A 12 47.58 -38.79 -3.63
C SER A 12 48.51 -39.66 -4.55
N ARG A 13 47.96 -40.83 -4.94
CA ARG A 13 47.94 -41.47 -6.29
C ARG A 13 49.25 -41.68 -7.08
N GLY A 14 49.49 -42.93 -7.49
CA GLY A 14 50.37 -43.24 -8.64
C GLY A 14 50.49 -44.76 -8.90
N SER A 15 50.22 -45.19 -10.12
CA SER A 15 50.63 -46.50 -10.66
C SER A 15 51.69 -46.25 -11.73
N TRP A 16 52.61 -47.19 -11.95
CA TRP A 16 52.97 -47.79 -13.27
C TRP A 16 54.18 -48.75 -13.12
N LEU A 17 54.52 -49.53 -14.16
CA LEU A 17 55.54 -50.59 -14.14
C LEU A 17 56.86 -50.19 -14.83
N ALA A 18 58.00 -50.64 -14.27
CA ALA A 18 59.20 -51.24 -14.92
C ALA A 18 60.31 -51.41 -13.83
N THR A 19 60.91 -52.56 -13.49
CA THR A 19 61.64 -53.65 -14.21
C THR A 19 63.15 -53.34 -14.42
N VAL A 20 64.01 -54.34 -14.15
CA VAL A 20 65.50 -54.41 -14.32
C VAL A 20 66.36 -53.70 -13.24
N LEU A 21 67.53 -54.15 -12.75
CA LEU A 21 68.15 -55.49 -12.43
C LEU A 21 69.51 -55.22 -11.69
N VAL A 22 70.25 -56.27 -11.28
CA VAL A 22 71.74 -56.34 -11.06
C VAL A 22 72.34 -55.93 -9.67
N LEU A 23 72.72 -56.99 -8.90
CA LEU A 23 73.93 -57.12 -8.02
C LEU A 23 74.03 -56.38 -6.65
N LEU A 24 74.87 -56.77 -5.66
CA LEU A 24 76.00 -57.76 -5.56
C LEU A 24 76.21 -58.26 -4.09
N LEU A 25 76.80 -59.47 -3.89
CA LEU A 25 77.42 -60.04 -2.64
C LEU A 25 76.45 -60.33 -1.45
N VAL A 26 76.62 -61.32 -0.55
CA VAL A 26 77.53 -62.49 -0.33
C VAL A 26 76.75 -63.48 0.60
N SER A 27 77.04 -64.79 0.79
CA SER A 27 78.31 -65.49 1.03
C SER A 27 78.38 -66.96 0.51
N THR A 28 79.37 -67.70 1.01
CA THR A 28 79.78 -69.10 0.75
C THR A 28 79.14 -70.17 1.66
N GLY A 29 79.08 -71.43 1.20
CA GLY A 29 78.96 -72.64 2.03
C GLY A 29 78.69 -73.91 1.20
N CYS A 30 79.66 -74.83 1.09
CA CYS A 30 79.59 -75.96 0.15
C CYS A 30 79.53 -77.34 0.82
N GLN A 31 78.67 -78.23 0.32
CA GLN A 31 78.89 -79.69 0.30
C GLN A 31 77.99 -80.39 -0.74
N SER A 32 78.35 -81.61 -1.13
CA SER A 32 77.74 -82.41 -2.20
C SER A 32 78.29 -83.85 -2.14
N PRO A 33 77.71 -84.88 -2.79
CA PRO A 33 76.33 -85.03 -3.27
C PRO A 33 75.63 -86.27 -2.65
N VAL A 34 74.29 -86.26 -2.57
CA VAL A 34 73.47 -87.48 -2.55
C VAL A 34 72.26 -87.24 -3.45
N VAL A 35 71.90 -88.23 -4.26
CA VAL A 35 70.65 -88.26 -5.03
C VAL A 35 69.65 -89.15 -4.28
N PRO A 36 68.59 -88.60 -3.67
CA PRO A 36 67.35 -89.32 -3.47
C PRO A 36 66.62 -89.41 -4.81
N GLU A 37 65.94 -90.53 -5.07
CA GLU A 37 64.98 -90.61 -6.17
C GLU A 37 63.88 -89.54 -5.99
N PRO A 38 63.29 -89.02 -7.07
CA PRO A 38 62.15 -88.14 -6.94
C PRO A 38 61.01 -88.92 -6.26
N PRO A 39 60.44 -88.45 -5.13
CA PRO A 39 59.18 -89.01 -4.66
C PRO A 39 58.15 -88.87 -5.80
N PRO A 40 57.28 -89.87 -6.01
CA PRO A 40 56.28 -89.79 -7.07
C PRO A 40 55.48 -88.51 -6.92
N PRO A 41 55.14 -87.81 -8.03
CA PRO A 41 54.56 -86.48 -7.97
C PRO A 41 53.29 -86.52 -7.12
N GLN A 42 53.35 -85.93 -5.92
CA GLN A 42 52.19 -85.82 -5.06
C GLN A 42 51.09 -85.14 -5.88
N PRO A 43 49.92 -85.79 -6.06
CA PRO A 43 48.85 -85.21 -6.87
C PRO A 43 48.45 -83.89 -6.23
N ALA A 44 48.77 -82.78 -6.90
CA ALA A 44 48.59 -81.43 -6.37
C ALA A 44 47.13 -81.29 -5.90
N ILE A 45 46.92 -81.19 -4.58
CA ILE A 45 45.62 -81.47 -3.96
C ILE A 45 44.58 -80.49 -4.51
N VAL A 46 43.76 -80.97 -5.45
CA VAL A 46 42.76 -80.16 -6.16
C VAL A 46 41.59 -79.91 -5.23
N ALA A 47 41.75 -78.89 -4.37
CA ALA A 47 40.76 -78.50 -3.39
C ALA A 47 39.36 -78.45 -4.02
N VAL A 48 38.40 -79.05 -3.33
CA VAL A 48 37.00 -79.12 -3.76
C VAL A 48 36.25 -77.98 -3.08
N PRO A 49 35.47 -77.15 -3.80
CA PRO A 49 34.60 -76.17 -3.16
C PRO A 49 33.64 -76.86 -2.18
N PRO A 50 33.47 -76.36 -0.94
CA PRO A 50 32.42 -76.85 -0.04
C PRO A 50 31.02 -76.67 -0.68
N ALA A 51 30.01 -77.36 -0.15
CA ALA A 51 28.66 -77.40 -0.73
C ALA A 51 28.60 -77.92 -2.20
N THR A 52 29.59 -78.72 -2.63
CA THR A 52 29.57 -79.44 -3.91
C THR A 52 29.70 -80.95 -3.74
N HIS A 53 29.09 -81.69 -4.66
CA HIS A 53 29.17 -83.15 -4.79
C HIS A 53 29.67 -83.50 -6.20
N GLU A 54 30.25 -84.70 -6.36
CA GLU A 54 30.87 -85.14 -7.61
C GLU A 54 30.17 -86.41 -8.13
N PRO A 55 28.96 -86.30 -8.75
CA PRO A 55 28.13 -87.44 -9.11
C PRO A 55 28.69 -88.30 -10.25
N LYS A 56 29.70 -87.81 -10.97
CA LYS A 56 30.63 -88.59 -11.80
C LYS A 56 32.02 -87.96 -11.72
N PRO A 57 33.12 -88.75 -11.76
CA PRO A 57 34.49 -88.21 -11.73
C PRO A 57 34.71 -87.09 -12.76
N GLY A 58 35.33 -86.00 -12.32
CA GLY A 58 35.56 -84.79 -13.14
C GLY A 58 34.36 -83.85 -13.26
N THR A 59 33.16 -84.22 -12.78
CA THR A 59 31.96 -83.38 -12.87
C THR A 59 31.46 -82.96 -11.49
N ARG A 60 31.78 -81.73 -11.09
CA ARG A 60 31.35 -81.15 -9.81
C ARG A 60 30.01 -80.41 -9.97
N ARG A 61 29.08 -80.65 -9.05
CA ARG A 61 27.77 -79.97 -8.98
C ARG A 61 27.55 -79.38 -7.59
N VAL A 62 26.90 -78.24 -7.50
CA VAL A 62 26.45 -77.67 -6.22
C VAL A 62 25.35 -78.56 -5.63
N MET A 63 25.37 -78.73 -4.30
CA MET A 63 24.30 -79.36 -3.55
C MET A 63 23.10 -78.41 -3.49
N ALA A 64 21.95 -78.84 -4.02
CA ALA A 64 20.79 -77.96 -4.21
C ALA A 64 20.19 -77.47 -2.88
N ASP A 65 20.23 -78.30 -1.86
CA ASP A 65 19.52 -78.13 -0.58
C ASP A 65 20.25 -77.19 0.41
N VAL A 66 21.39 -76.62 -0.01
CA VAL A 66 22.22 -75.78 0.85
C VAL A 66 21.70 -74.34 0.84
N PRO A 67 21.40 -73.73 2.01
CA PRO A 67 20.87 -72.37 2.08
C PRO A 67 21.78 -71.36 1.38
N ALA A 68 21.17 -70.42 0.64
CA ALA A 68 21.92 -69.39 -0.09
C ALA A 68 22.92 -68.58 0.77
N PRO A 69 22.64 -68.21 2.05
CA PRO A 69 23.64 -67.55 2.90
C PRO A 69 24.88 -68.41 3.15
N VAL A 70 24.69 -69.72 3.36
CA VAL A 70 25.77 -70.70 3.56
C VAL A 70 26.56 -70.89 2.27
N ARG A 71 25.89 -71.01 1.12
CA ARG A 71 26.54 -71.04 -0.21
C ARG A 71 27.39 -69.80 -0.46
N VAL A 72 26.87 -68.59 -0.22
CA VAL A 72 27.64 -67.34 -0.43
C VAL A 72 28.87 -67.30 0.46
N LEU A 73 28.77 -67.61 1.76
CA LEU A 73 29.92 -67.56 2.66
C LEU A 73 30.99 -68.61 2.31
N LEU A 74 30.61 -69.85 2.05
CA LEU A 74 31.52 -70.94 1.69
C LEU A 74 32.20 -70.72 0.34
N PHE A 75 31.44 -70.35 -0.70
CA PHE A 75 31.99 -70.12 -2.04
C PHE A 75 32.81 -68.84 -2.13
N THR A 76 32.45 -67.78 -1.41
CA THR A 76 33.27 -66.56 -1.32
C THR A 76 34.63 -66.88 -0.70
N TRP A 77 34.65 -67.50 0.48
CA TRP A 77 35.90 -67.91 1.13
C TRP A 77 36.76 -68.78 0.23
N PHE A 78 36.19 -69.79 -0.45
CA PHE A 78 36.94 -70.65 -1.36
C PHE A 78 37.50 -69.86 -2.56
N ALA A 79 36.70 -68.97 -3.15
CA ALA A 79 37.09 -68.15 -4.30
C ALA A 79 38.16 -67.09 -3.98
N GLU A 80 38.23 -66.64 -2.72
CA GLU A 80 39.31 -65.81 -2.17
C GLU A 80 40.56 -66.65 -1.87
N ARG A 81 40.41 -67.72 -1.08
CA ARG A 81 41.51 -68.54 -0.54
C ARG A 81 42.36 -69.24 -1.59
N PHE A 82 41.77 -69.59 -2.73
CA PHE A 82 42.45 -70.29 -3.82
C PHE A 82 42.59 -69.43 -5.10
N ALA A 83 42.34 -68.12 -5.01
CA ALA A 83 42.31 -67.20 -6.17
C ALA A 83 43.56 -67.24 -7.07
N GLY A 84 44.74 -67.51 -6.49
CA GLY A 84 46.02 -67.58 -7.19
C GLY A 84 46.56 -69.00 -7.45
N THR A 85 45.79 -70.07 -7.18
CA THR A 85 46.26 -71.46 -7.28
C THR A 85 45.83 -72.09 -8.60
N PRO A 86 46.75 -72.34 -9.58
CA PRO A 86 46.35 -72.80 -10.92
C PRO A 86 45.61 -74.14 -10.94
N ALA A 87 46.04 -75.09 -10.10
CA ALA A 87 45.37 -76.39 -9.94
C ALA A 87 43.90 -76.28 -9.47
N CYS A 88 43.54 -75.19 -8.78
CA CYS A 88 42.18 -74.93 -8.30
C CYS A 88 41.34 -74.06 -9.25
N ALA A 89 41.88 -73.62 -10.39
CA ALA A 89 41.26 -72.59 -11.25
C ALA A 89 39.90 -72.98 -11.86
N ALA A 90 39.56 -74.28 -11.91
CA ALA A 90 38.21 -74.75 -12.26
C ALA A 90 37.24 -74.61 -11.06
N GLY A 91 37.68 -75.03 -9.86
CA GLY A 91 36.91 -74.90 -8.62
C GLY A 91 36.66 -73.44 -8.22
N VAL A 92 37.64 -72.55 -8.42
CA VAL A 92 37.49 -71.10 -8.19
C VAL A 92 36.49 -70.48 -9.17
N ARG A 93 36.48 -70.89 -10.46
CA ARG A 93 35.48 -70.44 -11.43
C ARG A 93 34.07 -70.90 -11.06
N LEU A 94 33.90 -72.16 -10.66
CA LEU A 94 32.62 -72.69 -10.15
C LEU A 94 32.17 -71.92 -8.91
N ALA A 95 33.04 -71.75 -7.92
CA ALA A 95 32.74 -71.03 -6.69
C ALA A 95 32.35 -69.57 -6.93
N ARG A 96 33.01 -68.85 -7.84
CA ARG A 96 32.60 -67.47 -8.21
C ARG A 96 31.21 -67.44 -8.86
N ALA A 97 30.97 -68.28 -9.87
CA ALA A 97 29.68 -68.33 -10.57
C ALA A 97 28.51 -68.69 -9.63
N GLU A 98 28.73 -69.62 -8.69
CA GLU A 98 27.69 -70.08 -7.76
C GLU A 98 27.58 -69.22 -6.49
N ALA A 99 28.63 -68.49 -6.09
CA ALA A 99 28.52 -67.35 -5.19
C ALA A 99 27.64 -66.26 -5.82
N GLU A 100 27.95 -65.79 -7.03
CA GLU A 100 27.12 -64.80 -7.74
C GLU A 100 25.67 -65.26 -7.95
N ARG A 101 25.44 -66.56 -8.10
CA ARG A 101 24.11 -67.16 -8.21
C ARG A 101 23.36 -67.10 -6.88
N ALA A 102 23.99 -67.54 -5.79
CA ALA A 102 23.42 -67.49 -4.45
C ALA A 102 23.25 -66.03 -3.94
N GLU A 103 24.10 -65.10 -4.36
CA GLU A 103 23.92 -63.66 -4.12
C GLU A 103 22.70 -63.11 -4.88
N ARG A 104 22.53 -63.47 -6.16
CA ARG A 104 21.32 -63.13 -6.93
C ARG A 104 20.06 -63.73 -6.32
N GLU A 105 20.14 -64.96 -5.82
CA GLU A 105 19.06 -65.67 -5.13
C GLU A 105 18.66 -64.93 -3.83
N LEU A 106 19.63 -64.54 -3.00
CA LEU A 106 19.41 -63.72 -1.80
C LEU A 106 18.82 -62.36 -2.12
N VAL A 107 19.39 -61.62 -3.07
CA VAL A 107 18.90 -60.29 -3.47
C VAL A 107 17.46 -60.35 -4.03
N GLN A 108 17.07 -61.45 -4.69
CA GLN A 108 15.67 -61.68 -5.08
C GLN A 108 14.77 -62.10 -3.90
N GLY A 109 15.27 -62.93 -2.98
CA GLY A 109 14.55 -63.31 -1.76
C GLY A 109 14.24 -62.08 -0.90
N THR A 110 15.26 -61.30 -0.55
CA THR A 110 15.13 -60.05 0.20
C THR A 110 14.28 -59.00 -0.52
N ARG A 111 14.25 -58.96 -1.86
CA ARG A 111 13.29 -58.10 -2.60
C ARG A 111 11.84 -58.49 -2.31
N ARG A 112 11.51 -59.78 -2.41
CA ARG A 112 10.16 -60.30 -2.17
C ARG A 112 9.76 -60.10 -0.71
N GLU A 113 10.70 -60.34 0.20
CA GLU A 113 10.54 -60.10 1.63
C GLU A 113 10.24 -58.63 1.95
N TRP A 114 11.06 -57.68 1.47
CA TRP A 114 10.85 -56.25 1.66
C TRP A 114 9.51 -55.77 1.09
N ILE A 115 9.12 -56.25 -0.10
CA ILE A 115 7.82 -55.94 -0.71
C ILE A 115 6.67 -56.48 0.16
N ALA A 116 6.75 -57.72 0.64
CA ALA A 116 5.73 -58.30 1.52
C ALA A 116 5.63 -57.56 2.87
N GLN A 117 6.77 -57.32 3.53
CA GLN A 117 6.86 -56.59 4.81
C GLN A 117 6.38 -55.15 4.70
N SER A 118 6.54 -54.50 3.54
CA SER A 118 6.04 -53.13 3.30
C SER A 118 4.52 -52.99 3.30
N GLY A 119 3.76 -54.09 3.24
CA GLY A 119 2.30 -54.05 3.09
C GLY A 119 1.84 -53.33 1.82
N GLY A 120 2.57 -53.51 0.71
CA GLY A 120 2.29 -52.89 -0.60
C GLY A 120 2.82 -51.47 -0.79
N LEU A 121 3.54 -50.90 0.19
CA LEU A 121 4.15 -49.57 0.07
C LEU A 121 5.40 -49.58 -0.82
N LEU A 122 6.16 -50.67 -0.84
CA LEU A 122 7.27 -50.93 -1.75
C LEU A 122 6.80 -51.86 -2.87
N VAL A 123 7.13 -51.54 -4.12
CA VAL A 123 6.76 -52.34 -5.31
C VAL A 123 7.95 -52.57 -6.24
N GLU A 124 7.87 -53.63 -7.05
CA GLU A 124 8.85 -53.93 -8.09
C GLU A 124 8.54 -53.16 -9.37
N ALA A 125 9.49 -52.33 -9.78
CA ALA A 125 9.48 -51.57 -11.02
C ALA A 125 10.33 -52.26 -12.12
N ARG A 126 10.34 -51.67 -13.33
CA ARG A 126 11.07 -52.22 -14.49
C ARG A 126 12.54 -52.51 -14.16
N ALA A 127 13.06 -53.60 -14.74
CA ALA A 127 14.40 -54.14 -14.49
C ALA A 127 14.71 -54.53 -13.03
N GLY A 128 13.67 -54.77 -12.21
CA GLY A 128 13.85 -55.22 -10.82
C GLY A 128 14.34 -54.12 -9.87
N ARG A 129 14.06 -52.86 -10.20
CA ARG A 129 14.22 -51.75 -9.24
C ARG A 129 13.11 -51.81 -8.20
N VAL A 130 13.40 -51.42 -6.97
CA VAL A 130 12.36 -51.15 -5.95
C VAL A 130 11.99 -49.67 -5.98
N ALA A 131 10.70 -49.37 -5.84
CA ALA A 131 10.14 -48.01 -5.84
C ALA A 131 8.95 -47.91 -4.87
N ILE A 132 8.59 -46.69 -4.46
CA ILE A 132 7.42 -46.47 -3.60
C ILE A 132 6.13 -46.46 -4.43
N SER A 133 5.10 -47.15 -3.94
CA SER A 133 3.79 -47.23 -4.57
C SER A 133 2.97 -45.96 -4.32
N SER A 134 2.87 -45.10 -5.33
CA SER A 134 2.03 -43.89 -5.28
C SER A 134 0.55 -44.20 -5.01
N ALA A 135 0.05 -45.36 -5.45
CA ALA A 135 -1.29 -45.83 -5.14
C ALA A 135 -1.45 -46.19 -3.64
N ALA A 136 -0.45 -46.84 -3.03
CA ALA A 136 -0.47 -47.14 -1.59
C ALA A 136 -0.32 -45.87 -0.72
N VAL A 137 0.45 -44.89 -1.20
CA VAL A 137 0.54 -43.55 -0.59
C VAL A 137 -0.81 -42.81 -0.68
N ALA A 138 -1.56 -42.96 -1.77
CA ALA A 138 -2.88 -42.32 -1.91
C ALA A 138 -4.00 -43.00 -1.07
N GLN A 139 -3.83 -44.25 -0.65
CA GLN A 139 -4.85 -45.03 0.10
C GLN A 139 -4.63 -45.02 1.63
N GLN A 140 -4.12 -43.92 2.18
CA GLN A 140 -3.81 -43.75 3.60
C GLN A 140 -5.05 -43.50 4.48
N HIS A 141 -5.88 -44.54 4.68
CA HIS A 141 -7.08 -44.43 5.53
C HIS A 141 -6.80 -44.34 7.04
N ALA A 142 -5.58 -44.63 7.51
CA ALA A 142 -5.20 -44.52 8.92
C ALA A 142 -3.72 -44.12 9.07
N LEU A 143 -3.46 -42.91 9.59
CA LEU A 143 -2.11 -42.38 9.72
C LEU A 143 -1.17 -43.24 10.59
N PRO A 144 -1.53 -43.69 11.82
CA PRO A 144 -0.59 -44.44 12.66
C PRO A 144 -0.11 -45.74 12.00
N ALA A 145 -1.01 -46.43 11.30
CA ALA A 145 -0.70 -47.64 10.54
C ALA A 145 0.12 -47.35 9.25
N PHE A 146 0.15 -46.12 8.76
CA PHE A 146 1.07 -45.70 7.69
C PHE A 146 2.43 -45.29 8.25
N THR A 147 2.48 -44.48 9.32
CA THR A 147 3.72 -44.07 9.99
C THR A 147 4.52 -45.28 10.48
N ALA A 148 3.86 -46.28 11.07
CA ALA A 148 4.52 -47.54 11.46
C ALA A 148 5.08 -48.32 10.26
N ARG A 149 4.37 -48.35 9.12
CA ARG A 149 4.87 -48.97 7.88
C ARG A 149 6.04 -48.20 7.26
N LEU A 150 6.04 -46.87 7.30
CA LEU A 150 7.19 -46.04 6.90
C LEU A 150 8.41 -46.36 7.77
N GLN A 151 8.26 -46.36 9.10
CA GLN A 151 9.33 -46.60 10.05
C GLN A 151 9.94 -48.00 9.88
N ALA A 152 9.10 -49.05 9.90
CA ALA A 152 9.56 -50.42 9.68
C ALA A 152 10.28 -50.60 8.33
N LEU A 153 9.76 -49.99 7.25
CA LEU A 153 10.39 -50.05 5.94
C LEU A 153 11.72 -49.28 5.89
N MET A 154 11.83 -48.15 6.58
CA MET A 154 13.09 -47.40 6.71
C MET A 154 14.16 -48.18 7.50
N GLU A 155 13.78 -48.89 8.57
CA GLU A 155 14.68 -49.76 9.34
C GLU A 155 15.15 -50.96 8.51
N VAL A 156 14.21 -51.69 7.90
CA VAL A 156 14.46 -52.86 7.04
C VAL A 156 15.36 -52.48 5.84
N MET A 157 15.05 -51.36 5.16
CA MET A 157 15.91 -50.86 4.09
C MET A 157 17.23 -50.26 4.60
N GLY A 158 17.34 -49.93 5.89
CA GLY A 158 18.53 -49.36 6.52
C GLY A 158 19.67 -50.36 6.71
N GLY A 159 19.37 -51.57 7.23
CA GLY A 159 20.36 -52.59 7.58
C GLY A 159 21.16 -53.18 6.40
N GLY A 160 20.67 -53.00 5.17
CA GLY A 160 21.30 -53.51 3.95
C GLY A 160 21.16 -55.03 3.78
N ILE A 161 21.58 -55.54 2.63
CA ILE A 161 21.49 -56.98 2.31
C ILE A 161 22.78 -57.65 2.80
N GLN A 162 22.67 -58.69 3.62
CA GLN A 162 23.80 -59.41 4.20
C GLN A 162 23.59 -60.92 4.05
N ALA A 163 24.55 -61.64 3.46
CA ALA A 163 24.62 -63.08 3.60
C ALA A 163 25.19 -63.38 5.00
N ALA A 164 24.35 -63.90 5.89
CA ALA A 164 24.73 -64.27 7.25
C ALA A 164 24.24 -65.71 7.53
N ALA A 165 25.13 -66.54 8.06
CA ALA A 165 24.79 -67.87 8.57
C ALA A 165 25.64 -68.17 9.80
N PRO A 166 25.07 -68.82 10.83
CA PRO A 166 25.84 -69.20 12.01
C PRO A 166 26.90 -70.25 11.63
N LEU A 167 27.97 -70.30 12.41
CA LEU A 167 29.12 -71.15 12.10
C LEU A 167 28.77 -72.66 12.01
N PRO A 168 27.91 -73.25 12.86
CA PRO A 168 27.54 -74.67 12.75
C PRO A 168 26.94 -75.05 11.39
N ASP A 169 26.03 -74.25 10.85
CA ASP A 169 25.36 -74.50 9.56
C ASP A 169 26.39 -74.53 8.41
N CYS A 170 27.39 -73.65 8.46
CA CYS A 170 28.49 -73.63 7.49
C CYS A 170 29.47 -74.80 7.66
N LEU A 171 29.45 -75.47 8.82
CA LEU A 171 30.32 -76.58 9.18
C LEU A 171 29.63 -77.94 9.13
N ALA A 172 28.36 -78.07 8.73
CA ALA A 172 27.67 -79.36 8.66
C ALA A 172 28.46 -80.35 7.77
N ASP A 173 28.73 -81.57 8.26
CA ASP A 173 29.73 -82.47 7.64
C ASP A 173 29.39 -82.89 6.21
N GLY A 174 28.10 -82.92 5.85
CA GLY A 174 27.65 -83.16 4.47
C GLY A 174 28.06 -82.08 3.47
N LEU A 175 28.40 -80.87 3.92
CA LEU A 175 28.88 -79.78 3.06
C LEU A 175 30.37 -79.88 2.72
N TRP A 176 31.11 -80.78 3.37
CA TRP A 176 32.56 -80.88 3.28
C TRP A 176 32.98 -82.28 2.79
N PRO A 177 33.08 -82.48 1.45
CA PRO A 177 33.68 -83.68 0.84
C PRO A 177 35.02 -84.02 1.47
N GLU A 178 35.43 -85.29 1.46
CA GLU A 178 36.59 -85.73 2.25
C GLU A 178 37.89 -84.99 1.88
N MET A 179 38.13 -84.76 0.59
CA MET A 179 39.24 -83.94 0.09
C MET A 179 39.14 -82.42 0.39
N ALA A 180 38.00 -81.94 0.89
CA ALA A 180 37.78 -80.55 1.30
C ALA A 180 37.91 -80.33 2.83
N ARG A 181 37.98 -81.38 3.64
CA ARG A 181 37.98 -81.25 5.12
C ARG A 181 39.22 -80.57 5.70
N LEU A 182 40.37 -80.70 5.03
CA LEU A 182 41.67 -80.16 5.47
C LEU A 182 41.64 -78.63 5.79
N PRO A 183 41.18 -77.73 4.88
CA PRO A 183 41.13 -76.28 5.15
C PRO A 183 39.94 -75.81 6.01
N ARG A 184 39.11 -76.71 6.58
CA ARG A 184 37.95 -76.34 7.43
C ARG A 184 38.31 -75.45 8.64
N PRO A 185 39.46 -75.60 9.33
CA PRO A 185 39.90 -74.66 10.37
C PRO A 185 40.22 -73.25 9.84
N GLU A 186 40.72 -73.14 8.61
CA GLU A 186 41.00 -71.84 7.99
C GLU A 186 39.70 -71.09 7.64
N PHE A 187 38.64 -71.82 7.24
CA PHE A 187 37.30 -71.25 7.10
C PHE A 187 36.75 -70.74 8.44
N VAL A 188 36.92 -71.49 9.54
CA VAL A 188 36.54 -71.00 10.89
C VAL A 188 37.26 -69.69 11.24
N ALA A 189 38.55 -69.59 10.92
CA ALA A 189 39.32 -68.37 11.14
C ALA A 189 38.91 -67.22 10.20
N TRP A 190 38.44 -67.49 8.98
CA TRP A 190 37.87 -66.48 8.07
C TRP A 190 36.48 -66.02 8.54
N HIS A 191 35.56 -66.94 8.82
CA HIS A 191 34.18 -66.66 9.24
C HIS A 191 34.15 -65.81 10.51
N ARG A 192 34.99 -66.13 11.52
CA ARG A 192 35.13 -65.33 12.73
C ARG A 192 35.67 -63.92 12.45
N ARG A 193 36.64 -63.74 11.54
CA ARG A 193 37.16 -62.42 11.13
C ARG A 193 36.14 -61.60 10.32
N ALA A 194 35.30 -62.26 9.54
CA ALA A 194 34.19 -61.65 8.81
C ALA A 194 32.91 -61.47 9.67
N GLY A 195 32.95 -61.77 10.97
CA GLY A 195 31.77 -61.71 11.86
C GLY A 195 30.61 -62.62 11.43
N GLY A 196 30.88 -63.65 10.63
CA GLY A 196 29.90 -64.54 10.02
C GLY A 196 29.03 -63.92 8.93
N ARG A 197 29.45 -62.79 8.34
CA ARG A 197 28.62 -61.96 7.44
C ARG A 197 29.38 -61.55 6.18
N LYS A 198 28.67 -61.42 5.05
CA LYS A 198 29.12 -60.74 3.84
C LYS A 198 28.08 -59.73 3.39
N SER A 199 28.45 -58.47 3.25
CA SER A 199 27.59 -57.43 2.66
C SER A 199 27.39 -57.71 1.16
N LEU A 200 26.15 -57.63 0.70
CA LEU A 200 25.77 -57.82 -0.71
C LEU A 200 25.41 -56.49 -1.38
N PRO A 201 25.50 -56.38 -2.72
CA PRO A 201 25.07 -55.19 -3.43
C PRO A 201 23.60 -54.86 -3.14
N SER A 202 23.33 -53.59 -2.85
CA SER A 202 21.97 -53.08 -2.62
C SER A 202 21.08 -53.25 -3.84
N LEU A 203 19.78 -53.43 -3.61
CA LEU A 203 18.79 -53.49 -4.69
C LEU A 203 18.81 -52.21 -5.55
N PRO A 204 18.67 -52.32 -6.89
CA PRO A 204 18.47 -51.17 -7.76
C PRO A 204 17.28 -50.33 -7.26
N GLY A 205 17.42 -49.01 -7.20
CA GLY A 205 16.40 -48.10 -6.67
C GLY A 205 16.37 -47.93 -5.14
N THR A 206 17.12 -48.70 -4.34
CA THR A 206 17.11 -48.54 -2.86
C THR A 206 17.47 -47.12 -2.40
N ALA A 207 18.41 -46.43 -3.04
CA ALA A 207 18.77 -45.06 -2.68
C ALA A 207 17.66 -44.05 -3.01
N GLU A 208 16.97 -44.24 -4.13
CA GLU A 208 15.85 -43.41 -4.60
C GLU A 208 14.66 -43.56 -3.65
N ALA A 209 14.26 -44.81 -3.38
CA ALA A 209 13.18 -45.14 -2.45
C ALA A 209 13.48 -44.72 -0.99
N ARG A 210 14.73 -44.81 -0.49
CA ARG A 210 15.09 -44.24 0.82
C ARG A 210 14.89 -42.72 0.86
N GLY A 211 15.21 -42.01 -0.23
CA GLY A 211 14.99 -40.57 -0.36
C GLY A 211 13.50 -40.19 -0.40
N GLU A 212 12.68 -41.01 -1.04
CA GLU A 212 11.21 -40.87 -1.03
C GLU A 212 10.61 -41.14 0.35
N LEU A 213 11.06 -42.19 1.06
CA LEU A 213 10.61 -42.51 2.42
C LEU A 213 10.95 -41.39 3.41
N GLY A 214 12.16 -40.81 3.33
CA GLY A 214 12.53 -39.65 4.15
C GLY A 214 11.64 -38.42 3.90
N GLN A 215 11.24 -38.19 2.64
CA GLN A 215 10.29 -37.11 2.29
C GLN A 215 8.87 -37.40 2.80
N LEU A 216 8.41 -38.66 2.73
CA LEU A 216 7.10 -39.06 3.25
C LEU A 216 7.04 -38.97 4.79
N ALA A 217 8.09 -39.40 5.50
CA ALA A 217 8.18 -39.25 6.95
C ALA A 217 8.18 -37.77 7.39
N ALA A 218 8.91 -36.90 6.68
CA ALA A 218 8.86 -35.46 6.90
C ALA A 218 7.47 -34.86 6.60
N ALA A 219 6.80 -35.33 5.53
CA ALA A 219 5.44 -34.90 5.21
C ALA A 219 4.42 -35.32 6.28
N VAL A 220 4.57 -36.49 6.89
CA VAL A 220 3.72 -36.96 8.02
C VAL A 220 3.87 -36.03 9.23
N ALA A 221 5.10 -35.70 9.64
CA ALA A 221 5.33 -34.78 10.76
C ALA A 221 4.75 -33.37 10.50
N VAL A 222 4.87 -32.86 9.26
CA VAL A 222 4.23 -31.59 8.86
C VAL A 222 2.71 -31.69 8.89
N ARG A 223 2.12 -32.81 8.42
CA ARG A 223 0.67 -33.07 8.48
C ARG A 223 0.14 -33.06 9.91
N GLU A 224 0.84 -33.67 10.85
CA GLU A 224 0.44 -33.69 12.27
C GLU A 224 0.48 -32.27 12.88
N ALA A 225 1.54 -31.50 12.62
CA ALA A 225 1.62 -30.10 13.04
C ALA A 225 0.53 -29.22 12.41
N VAL A 226 0.15 -29.48 11.15
CA VAL A 226 -0.97 -28.82 10.45
C VAL A 226 -2.31 -29.18 11.10
N LEU A 227 -2.53 -30.46 11.44
CA LEU A 227 -3.76 -30.91 12.12
C LEU A 227 -3.89 -30.27 13.50
N GLU A 228 -2.82 -30.21 14.29
CA GLU A 228 -2.81 -29.47 15.56
C GLU A 228 -3.17 -27.99 15.37
N ARG A 229 -2.54 -27.30 14.42
CA ARG A 229 -2.83 -25.89 14.13
C ARG A 229 -4.30 -25.69 13.71
N LEU A 230 -4.87 -26.60 12.93
CA LEU A 230 -6.27 -26.59 12.52
C LEU A 230 -7.22 -26.81 13.72
N LEU A 231 -6.92 -27.78 14.59
CA LEU A 231 -7.71 -28.03 15.81
C LEU A 231 -7.66 -26.84 16.79
N ARG A 232 -6.51 -26.17 16.90
CA ARG A 232 -6.38 -24.92 17.67
C ARG A 232 -7.23 -23.78 17.07
N ALA A 233 -7.33 -23.69 15.73
CA ALA A 233 -8.19 -22.72 15.06
C ALA A 233 -9.69 -23.03 15.24
N GLU A 234 -10.08 -24.31 15.20
CA GLU A 234 -11.45 -24.74 15.51
C GLU A 234 -11.83 -24.48 16.97
N GLU A 235 -10.90 -24.61 17.92
CA GLU A 235 -11.12 -24.24 19.33
C GLU A 235 -11.27 -22.72 19.53
N LEU A 236 -10.54 -21.89 18.76
CA LEU A 236 -10.76 -20.43 18.72
C LEU A 236 -12.16 -20.08 18.17
N GLU A 237 -12.61 -20.77 17.12
CA GLU A 237 -13.97 -20.63 16.58
C GLU A 237 -15.05 -20.98 17.61
N ARG A 238 -14.92 -22.11 18.32
CA ARG A 238 -15.83 -22.50 19.43
C ARG A 238 -15.89 -21.42 20.52
N ARG A 239 -14.74 -20.81 20.86
CA ARG A 239 -14.61 -19.70 21.81
C ARG A 239 -15.04 -18.34 21.25
N ARG A 240 -15.61 -18.29 20.03
CA ARG A 240 -16.05 -17.08 19.32
C ARG A 240 -14.93 -16.06 19.04
N LYS A 241 -13.67 -16.51 19.09
CA LYS A 241 -12.45 -15.77 18.73
C LYS A 241 -12.21 -15.84 17.22
N PHE A 242 -13.20 -15.39 16.45
CA PHE A 242 -13.24 -15.60 15.00
C PHE A 242 -12.12 -14.89 14.22
N PRO A 243 -11.68 -13.67 14.56
CA PRO A 243 -10.52 -13.05 13.90
C PRO A 243 -9.24 -13.86 14.10
N GLU A 244 -8.99 -14.34 15.32
CA GLU A 244 -7.84 -15.19 15.63
C GLU A 244 -7.94 -16.57 14.94
N ALA A 245 -9.16 -17.15 14.87
CA ALA A 245 -9.42 -18.40 14.16
C ALA A 245 -9.15 -18.27 12.65
N LEU A 246 -9.64 -17.18 12.02
CA LEU A 246 -9.41 -16.92 10.60
C LEU A 246 -7.91 -16.71 10.31
N GLN A 247 -7.21 -15.91 11.13
CA GLN A 247 -5.76 -15.74 11.01
C GLN A 247 -5.01 -17.08 11.15
N ALA A 248 -5.42 -17.95 12.08
CA ALA A 248 -4.80 -19.26 12.26
C ALA A 248 -4.99 -20.18 11.04
N VAL A 249 -6.20 -20.23 10.46
CA VAL A 249 -6.46 -21.03 9.23
C VAL A 249 -5.72 -20.45 8.03
N GLU A 250 -5.67 -19.14 7.88
CA GLU A 250 -4.96 -18.48 6.78
C GLU A 250 -3.43 -18.68 6.89
N ALA A 251 -2.87 -18.68 8.10
CA ALA A 251 -1.46 -19.01 8.35
C ALA A 251 -1.13 -20.48 8.05
N ILE A 252 -2.10 -21.40 8.10
CA ILE A 252 -1.95 -22.78 7.61
C ILE A 252 -2.05 -22.82 6.08
N ALA A 253 -2.98 -22.08 5.48
CA ALA A 253 -3.21 -22.07 4.03
C ALA A 253 -2.10 -21.39 3.22
N ALA A 254 -1.37 -20.44 3.83
CA ALA A 254 -0.20 -19.78 3.25
C ALA A 254 1.12 -20.59 3.43
N ASP A 255 1.09 -21.68 4.18
CA ASP A 255 2.26 -22.50 4.49
C ASP A 255 2.58 -23.45 3.32
N ALA A 256 3.61 -23.11 2.55
CA ALA A 256 4.03 -23.90 1.39
C ALA A 256 4.55 -25.30 1.78
N ALA A 257 5.08 -25.49 2.99
CA ALA A 257 5.48 -26.80 3.47
C ALA A 257 4.25 -27.65 3.81
N ALA A 258 3.23 -27.07 4.45
CA ALA A 258 1.94 -27.70 4.69
C ALA A 258 1.27 -28.15 3.38
N SER A 259 1.16 -27.24 2.40
CA SER A 259 0.55 -27.55 1.10
C SER A 259 1.30 -28.68 0.36
N LYS A 260 2.65 -28.63 0.34
CA LYS A 260 3.47 -29.69 -0.26
C LYS A 260 3.31 -31.03 0.47
N ALA A 261 3.29 -31.04 1.80
CA ALA A 261 3.16 -32.24 2.60
C ALA A 261 1.79 -32.94 2.42
N LEU A 262 0.70 -32.17 2.47
CA LEU A 262 -0.65 -32.70 2.23
C LEU A 262 -0.78 -33.24 0.79
N GLY A 263 -0.21 -32.55 -0.20
CA GLY A 263 -0.17 -33.01 -1.59
C GLY A 263 0.61 -34.30 -1.79
N LEU A 264 1.79 -34.43 -1.15
CA LEU A 264 2.62 -35.64 -1.21
C LEU A 264 1.95 -36.86 -0.57
N LEU A 265 1.13 -36.67 0.46
CA LEU A 265 0.38 -37.74 1.13
C LEU A 265 -1.01 -38.00 0.53
N GLY A 266 -1.45 -37.19 -0.44
CA GLY A 266 -2.80 -37.27 -1.01
C GLY A 266 -3.93 -36.87 -0.05
N ASP A 267 -3.63 -36.12 1.02
CA ASP A 267 -4.62 -35.79 2.06
C ASP A 267 -5.60 -34.71 1.58
N THR A 268 -6.70 -35.17 0.98
CA THR A 268 -7.81 -34.33 0.56
C THR A 268 -8.72 -33.91 1.73
N GLU A 269 -8.69 -34.57 2.90
CA GLU A 269 -9.62 -34.27 3.99
C GLU A 269 -9.19 -33.02 4.76
N ILE A 270 -7.94 -32.97 5.24
CA ILE A 270 -7.37 -31.80 5.91
C ILE A 270 -7.36 -30.62 4.93
N SER A 271 -6.98 -30.86 3.67
CA SER A 271 -7.04 -29.84 2.61
C SER A 271 -8.45 -29.28 2.41
N ARG A 272 -9.48 -30.13 2.37
CA ARG A 272 -10.89 -29.70 2.28
C ARG A 272 -11.31 -28.92 3.53
N ARG A 273 -11.02 -29.42 4.74
CA ARG A 273 -11.38 -28.75 6.01
C ARG A 273 -10.77 -27.36 6.11
N ILE A 274 -9.52 -27.17 5.68
CA ILE A 274 -8.89 -25.84 5.61
C ILE A 274 -9.70 -24.92 4.70
N GLN A 275 -10.00 -25.32 3.45
CA GLN A 275 -10.74 -24.47 2.51
C GLN A 275 -12.18 -24.20 2.96
N GLU A 276 -12.86 -25.17 3.56
CA GLU A 276 -14.18 -25.00 4.17
C GLU A 276 -14.12 -23.96 5.31
N LYS A 277 -13.15 -24.04 6.21
CA LYS A 277 -12.97 -23.04 7.28
C LYS A 277 -12.69 -21.65 6.71
N ARG A 278 -11.81 -21.50 5.72
CA ARG A 278 -11.58 -20.21 5.03
C ARG A 278 -12.87 -19.62 4.44
N ARG A 279 -13.71 -20.46 3.83
CA ARG A 279 -14.98 -20.04 3.19
C ARG A 279 -16.09 -19.70 4.19
N PHE A 280 -16.16 -20.41 5.32
CA PHE A 280 -17.29 -20.31 6.26
C PHE A 280 -17.00 -19.49 7.53
N LEU A 281 -15.74 -19.36 7.98
CA LEU A 281 -15.39 -18.51 9.15
C LEU A 281 -15.84 -17.04 9.00
N PRO A 282 -15.69 -16.37 7.84
CA PRO A 282 -16.23 -15.01 7.68
C PRO A 282 -17.75 -14.95 7.81
N GLN A 283 -18.46 -16.01 7.37
CA GLN A 283 -19.91 -16.10 7.46
C GLN A 283 -20.38 -16.33 8.89
N THR A 284 -19.76 -17.25 9.64
CA THR A 284 -20.09 -17.48 11.06
C THR A 284 -19.74 -16.26 11.92
N THR A 285 -18.65 -15.55 11.61
CA THR A 285 -18.28 -14.27 12.25
C THR A 285 -19.39 -13.22 12.11
N VAL A 286 -19.82 -12.94 10.87
CA VAL A 286 -20.83 -11.91 10.61
C VAL A 286 -22.18 -12.32 11.22
N SER A 287 -22.58 -13.59 11.09
CA SER A 287 -23.82 -14.11 11.69
C SER A 287 -23.85 -13.95 13.21
N ALA A 288 -22.77 -14.32 13.90
CA ALA A 288 -22.68 -14.26 15.37
C ALA A 288 -22.60 -12.81 15.90
N GLU A 289 -21.91 -11.92 15.18
CA GLU A 289 -21.86 -10.50 15.52
C GLU A 289 -23.21 -9.80 15.25
N CYS A 290 -23.90 -10.14 14.16
CA CYS A 290 -25.26 -9.64 13.89
C CYS A 290 -26.26 -10.11 14.94
N GLU A 291 -26.18 -11.37 15.39
CA GLU A 291 -26.98 -11.86 16.52
C GLU A 291 -26.65 -11.12 17.82
N SER A 292 -25.36 -10.91 18.12
CA SER A 292 -24.91 -10.15 19.29
C SER A 292 -25.45 -8.72 19.28
N LEU A 293 -25.37 -8.03 18.14
CA LEU A 293 -25.96 -6.70 17.93
C LEU A 293 -27.48 -6.71 18.08
N ARG A 294 -28.16 -7.74 17.58
CA ARG A 294 -29.62 -7.91 17.72
C ARG A 294 -30.03 -8.04 19.19
N ARG A 295 -29.34 -8.89 19.95
CA ARG A 295 -29.61 -9.19 21.38
C ARG A 295 -29.21 -8.05 22.32
N TYR A 296 -27.97 -7.56 22.23
CA TYR A 296 -27.41 -6.63 23.23
C TYR A 296 -27.54 -5.14 22.88
N HIS A 297 -27.84 -4.78 21.63
CA HIS A 297 -27.96 -3.39 21.20
C HIS A 297 -29.35 -3.04 20.62
N ARG A 298 -29.87 -3.79 19.63
CA ARG A 298 -31.17 -3.51 19.01
C ARG A 298 -32.34 -3.72 19.98
N GLN A 299 -32.42 -4.88 20.65
CA GLN A 299 -33.52 -5.15 21.60
C GLN A 299 -33.60 -4.10 22.73
N PRO A 300 -32.51 -3.71 23.43
CA PRO A 300 -32.57 -2.68 24.46
C PRO A 300 -32.81 -1.26 23.91
N LEU A 301 -32.40 -0.95 22.66
CA LEU A 301 -32.79 0.29 22.00
C LEU A 301 -34.30 0.32 21.71
N SER A 302 -34.87 -0.78 21.22
CA SER A 302 -36.32 -0.93 21.03
C SER A 302 -37.11 -0.98 22.35
N GLN A 303 -36.45 -1.14 23.50
CA GLN A 303 -37.06 -0.87 24.81
C GLN A 303 -37.00 0.62 25.15
N ALA A 304 -35.83 1.25 25.10
CA ALA A 304 -35.67 2.67 25.41
C ALA A 304 -36.55 3.61 24.55
N LEU A 305 -36.80 3.24 23.29
CA LEU A 305 -37.74 3.97 22.41
C LEU A 305 -39.21 3.83 22.82
N ARG A 306 -39.59 2.76 23.53
CA ARG A 306 -40.94 2.61 24.11
C ARG A 306 -41.08 3.31 25.46
N GLU A 307 -39.98 3.49 26.18
CA GLU A 307 -39.91 4.30 27.41
C GLU A 307 -40.01 5.80 27.06
N LEU A 308 -39.24 6.27 26.06
CA LEU A 308 -39.31 7.64 25.54
C LEU A 308 -40.71 8.03 25.03
N ALA A 309 -41.44 7.07 24.45
CA ALA A 309 -42.82 7.27 23.98
C ALA A 309 -43.90 7.22 25.08
N ARG A 310 -43.51 7.12 26.36
CA ARG A 310 -44.43 7.05 27.52
C ARG A 310 -44.13 8.11 28.57
N ASP A 311 -42.86 8.21 28.98
CA ASP A 311 -42.48 8.86 30.23
C ASP A 311 -41.81 10.24 30.02
N GLY A 312 -41.62 10.66 28.75
CA GLY A 312 -41.00 11.93 28.38
C GLY A 312 -39.47 11.95 28.51
N ASP A 313 -38.94 13.17 28.66
CA ASP A 313 -37.54 13.58 28.49
C ASP A 313 -36.52 12.71 29.25
N GLY A 314 -36.93 12.15 30.40
CA GLY A 314 -36.10 11.30 31.25
C GLY A 314 -35.46 10.08 30.56
N SER A 315 -36.02 9.61 29.43
CA SER A 315 -35.44 8.51 28.64
C SER A 315 -34.57 8.97 27.44
N LEU A 316 -34.53 10.26 27.08
CA LEU A 316 -33.82 10.72 25.87
C LEU A 316 -32.31 10.41 25.93
N ALA A 317 -31.67 10.68 27.07
CA ALA A 317 -30.25 10.37 27.29
C ALA A 317 -29.94 8.85 27.24
N ASN A 318 -30.90 8.00 27.63
CA ASN A 318 -30.83 6.54 27.54
C ASN A 318 -30.89 6.08 26.08
N VAL A 319 -31.81 6.65 25.28
CA VAL A 319 -31.88 6.41 23.82
C VAL A 319 -30.58 6.83 23.13
N HIS A 320 -30.10 8.08 23.29
CA HIS A 320 -28.85 8.53 22.66
C HIS A 320 -27.66 7.63 22.99
N ARG A 321 -27.54 7.16 24.24
CA ARG A 321 -26.47 6.26 24.68
C ARG A 321 -26.52 4.91 23.93
N ARG A 322 -27.70 4.32 23.79
CA ARG A 322 -27.90 3.03 23.09
C ARG A 322 -27.74 3.15 21.58
N VAL A 323 -28.28 4.20 20.97
CA VAL A 323 -28.10 4.54 19.54
C VAL A 323 -26.60 4.69 19.23
N ARG A 324 -25.88 5.53 19.97
CA ARG A 324 -24.44 5.78 19.75
C ARG A 324 -23.59 4.53 19.95
N ALA A 325 -23.98 3.60 20.83
CA ALA A 325 -23.31 2.32 21.01
C ALA A 325 -23.51 1.39 19.80
N LEU A 326 -24.75 1.28 19.29
CA LEU A 326 -25.08 0.48 18.10
C LEU A 326 -24.40 1.03 16.84
N GLU A 327 -24.51 2.34 16.59
CA GLU A 327 -23.85 3.06 15.48
C GLU A 327 -22.34 2.82 15.43
N ARG A 328 -21.66 3.01 16.57
CA ARG A 328 -20.20 2.83 16.69
C ARG A 328 -19.81 1.39 16.42
N ARG A 329 -20.53 0.41 16.99
CA ARG A 329 -20.19 -1.00 16.84
C ARG A 329 -20.44 -1.49 15.41
N LEU A 330 -21.55 -1.10 14.79
CA LEU A 330 -21.81 -1.34 13.36
C LEU A 330 -20.70 -0.73 12.50
N SER A 331 -20.38 0.54 12.68
CA SER A 331 -19.36 1.24 11.89
C SER A 331 -17.97 0.63 12.06
N GLN A 332 -17.59 0.26 13.29
CA GLN A 332 -16.32 -0.43 13.58
C GLN A 332 -16.23 -1.78 12.87
N ARG A 333 -17.29 -2.60 12.96
CA ARG A 333 -17.33 -3.93 12.34
C ARG A 333 -17.38 -3.87 10.81
N LEU A 334 -18.18 -2.97 10.25
CA LEU A 334 -18.22 -2.74 8.81
C LEU A 334 -16.88 -2.24 8.27
N THR A 335 -16.19 -1.33 8.98
CA THR A 335 -14.82 -0.93 8.60
C THR A 335 -13.86 -2.13 8.57
N GLN A 336 -13.94 -3.01 9.58
CA GLN A 336 -13.10 -4.23 9.64
C GLN A 336 -13.43 -5.22 8.51
N TRP A 337 -14.70 -5.44 8.21
CA TRP A 337 -15.14 -6.39 7.19
C TRP A 337 -15.00 -5.86 5.75
N GLN A 338 -15.16 -4.57 5.51
CA GLN A 338 -14.97 -3.97 4.18
C GLN A 338 -13.49 -3.83 3.79
N ALA A 339 -12.58 -3.82 4.77
CA ALA A 339 -11.14 -3.83 4.53
C ALA A 339 -10.56 -5.23 4.21
N ASP A 340 -11.33 -6.30 4.42
CA ASP A 340 -10.90 -7.69 4.22
C ASP A 340 -11.82 -8.39 3.20
N THR A 341 -11.32 -8.59 1.98
CA THR A 341 -12.08 -9.16 0.85
C THR A 341 -12.65 -10.54 1.14
N ARG A 342 -12.11 -11.30 2.11
CA ARG A 342 -12.65 -12.60 2.54
C ARG A 342 -14.04 -12.48 3.18
N PHE A 343 -14.42 -11.31 3.67
CA PHE A 343 -15.76 -11.04 4.20
C PHE A 343 -16.80 -10.68 3.15
N GLU A 344 -16.42 -10.39 1.90
CA GLU A 344 -17.38 -9.96 0.87
C GLU A 344 -18.55 -10.96 0.66
N PRO A 345 -18.33 -12.30 0.58
CA PRO A 345 -19.45 -13.25 0.47
C PRO A 345 -20.37 -13.25 1.69
N ALA A 346 -19.83 -12.96 2.89
CA ALA A 346 -20.59 -12.85 4.13
C ALA A 346 -21.39 -11.54 4.17
N LEU A 347 -20.80 -10.41 3.77
CA LEU A 347 -21.50 -9.12 3.67
C LEU A 347 -22.64 -9.17 2.66
N ARG A 348 -22.47 -9.86 1.53
CA ARG A 348 -23.55 -10.12 0.56
C ARG A 348 -24.64 -11.01 1.17
N ARG A 349 -24.28 -12.12 1.84
CA ARG A 349 -25.24 -13.08 2.43
C ARG A 349 -26.07 -12.49 3.58
N TYR A 350 -25.45 -11.70 4.45
CA TYR A 350 -26.06 -11.12 5.65
C TYR A 350 -26.44 -9.65 5.49
N GLY A 351 -26.38 -9.11 4.27
CA GLY A 351 -26.58 -7.68 3.99
C GLY A 351 -27.94 -7.15 4.46
N SER A 352 -29.00 -7.95 4.36
CA SER A 352 -30.34 -7.63 4.87
C SER A 352 -30.37 -7.53 6.41
N GLU A 353 -29.78 -8.49 7.13
CA GLU A 353 -29.70 -8.45 8.59
C GLU A 353 -28.87 -7.26 9.10
N ILE A 354 -27.80 -6.91 8.38
CA ILE A 354 -26.97 -5.72 8.63
C ILE A 354 -27.79 -4.45 8.37
N GLN A 355 -28.47 -4.32 7.23
CA GLN A 355 -29.35 -3.20 6.93
C GLN A 355 -30.42 -3.01 8.00
N ASP A 356 -31.00 -4.08 8.50
CA ASP A 356 -32.03 -4.04 9.55
C ASP A 356 -31.50 -3.55 10.91
N LEU A 357 -30.23 -3.80 11.22
CA LEU A 357 -29.56 -3.20 12.38
C LEU A 357 -29.28 -1.71 12.15
N ILE A 358 -28.91 -1.32 10.92
CA ILE A 358 -28.68 0.10 10.55
C ILE A 358 -29.99 0.89 10.55
N LYS A 359 -31.08 0.33 9.99
CA LYS A 359 -32.43 0.91 10.02
C LYS A 359 -32.92 1.11 11.45
N ALA A 360 -32.67 0.15 12.35
CA ALA A 360 -32.98 0.30 13.77
C ALA A 360 -32.14 1.40 14.46
N ALA A 361 -30.85 1.53 14.12
CA ALA A 361 -29.99 2.61 14.61
C ALA A 361 -30.47 3.98 14.11
N LEU A 362 -30.81 4.09 12.82
CA LEU A 362 -31.35 5.31 12.21
C LEU A 362 -32.70 5.68 12.81
N ALA A 363 -33.63 4.74 12.94
CA ALA A 363 -34.95 5.00 13.52
C ALA A 363 -34.85 5.52 14.96
N GLY A 364 -33.91 4.99 15.76
CA GLY A 364 -33.63 5.50 17.11
C GLY A 364 -32.92 6.84 17.12
N ARG A 365 -31.99 7.08 16.19
CA ARG A 365 -31.32 8.37 15.99
C ARG A 365 -32.32 9.48 15.66
N LEU A 366 -33.20 9.22 14.69
CA LEU A 366 -34.24 10.16 14.28
C LEU A 366 -35.26 10.39 15.40
N ALA A 367 -35.73 9.35 16.09
CA ALA A 367 -36.66 9.52 17.22
C ALA A 367 -36.09 10.40 18.35
N ALA A 368 -34.78 10.28 18.65
CA ALA A 368 -34.11 11.15 19.62
C ALA A 368 -34.01 12.60 19.12
N TRP A 369 -33.62 12.79 17.85
CA TRP A 369 -33.57 14.12 17.22
C TRP A 369 -34.95 14.79 17.09
N GLU A 370 -36.03 14.03 16.88
CA GLU A 370 -37.39 14.59 16.89
C GLU A 370 -37.81 15.07 18.28
N ALA A 371 -37.42 14.38 19.36
CA ALA A 371 -37.65 14.86 20.73
C ALA A 371 -36.86 16.15 20.98
N GLU A 372 -35.56 16.15 20.69
CA GLU A 372 -34.65 17.30 20.78
C GLU A 372 -35.11 18.55 20.00
N LEU A 373 -36.00 18.44 19.02
CA LEU A 373 -36.59 19.54 18.25
C LEU A 373 -37.94 20.02 18.80
N ARG A 374 -38.67 19.14 19.49
CA ARG A 374 -39.96 19.46 20.14
C ARG A 374 -39.77 20.09 21.52
N GLU A 375 -38.72 19.68 22.24
CA GLU A 375 -38.30 20.23 23.55
C GLU A 375 -37.92 21.72 23.50
N ILE A 376 -37.45 22.22 22.34
CA ILE A 376 -37.00 23.61 22.20
C ILE A 376 -38.18 24.58 22.43
N PRO A 377 -38.10 25.52 23.40
CA PRO A 377 -39.18 26.45 23.69
C PRO A 377 -39.19 27.68 22.74
N PRO A 378 -40.29 28.44 22.68
CA PRO A 378 -40.27 29.83 22.19
C PRO A 378 -39.39 30.72 23.10
N PRO A 379 -38.95 31.92 22.67
CA PRO A 379 -39.36 32.64 21.45
C PRO A 379 -38.56 32.31 20.18
N LEU A 380 -37.37 31.71 20.28
CA LEU A 380 -36.46 31.51 19.14
C LEU A 380 -36.41 30.07 18.61
N ARG A 381 -37.49 29.31 18.82
CA ARG A 381 -37.61 27.88 18.48
C ARG A 381 -37.02 27.53 17.12
N SER A 382 -37.47 28.17 16.04
CA SER A 382 -37.01 27.83 14.69
C SER A 382 -35.54 28.18 14.44
N TRP A 383 -34.96 29.18 15.11
CA TRP A 383 -33.52 29.45 15.01
C TRP A 383 -32.72 28.25 15.56
N GLU A 384 -33.05 27.82 16.78
CA GLU A 384 -32.30 26.77 17.49
C GLU A 384 -32.54 25.38 16.87
N GLN A 385 -33.75 25.12 16.36
CA GLN A 385 -34.06 23.95 15.52
C GLN A 385 -33.23 23.91 14.24
N TYR A 386 -33.11 25.05 13.53
CA TYR A 386 -32.31 25.15 12.30
C TYR A 386 -30.84 24.81 12.55
N GLU A 387 -30.23 25.32 13.63
CA GLU A 387 -28.81 25.09 13.89
C GLU A 387 -28.51 23.62 14.23
N LYS A 388 -29.36 22.99 15.04
CA LYS A 388 -29.31 21.53 15.26
C LYS A 388 -29.43 20.77 13.93
N LEU A 389 -30.43 21.10 13.11
CA LEU A 389 -30.68 20.41 11.84
C LEU A 389 -29.57 20.59 10.81
N ALA A 390 -29.02 21.80 10.66
CA ALA A 390 -27.93 22.08 9.73
C ALA A 390 -26.70 21.22 10.06
N ILE A 391 -26.36 21.09 11.35
CA ILE A 391 -25.27 20.23 11.84
C ILE A 391 -25.58 18.75 11.58
N TRP A 392 -26.80 18.29 11.89
CA TRP A 392 -27.19 16.88 11.76
C TRP A 392 -27.28 16.40 10.31
N LEU A 393 -27.94 17.18 9.44
CA LEU A 393 -28.09 16.86 8.03
C LEU A 393 -26.74 16.96 7.29
N ALA A 394 -25.91 17.95 7.60
CA ALA A 394 -24.54 17.99 7.09
C ALA A 394 -23.69 16.79 7.58
N GLY A 395 -23.87 16.37 8.84
CA GLY A 395 -23.19 15.20 9.41
C GLY A 395 -23.60 13.86 8.80
N LEU A 396 -24.87 13.72 8.38
CA LEU A 396 -25.33 12.60 7.56
C LEU A 396 -24.78 12.70 6.13
N ARG A 397 -24.93 13.85 5.46
CA ARG A 397 -24.51 14.10 4.07
C ARG A 397 -23.00 13.92 3.85
N LYS A 398 -22.17 14.19 4.88
CA LYS A 398 -20.72 13.93 4.88
C LYS A 398 -20.31 12.57 5.46
N TYR A 399 -21.25 11.79 5.99
CA TYR A 399 -21.00 10.56 6.77
C TYR A 399 -20.00 10.76 7.93
N SER A 400 -20.00 11.92 8.57
CA SER A 400 -19.08 12.27 9.67
C SER A 400 -19.67 11.99 11.07
N SER A 401 -20.88 11.43 11.14
CA SER A 401 -21.52 11.01 12.38
C SER A 401 -20.90 9.70 12.94
N PRO A 402 -21.14 9.34 14.22
CA PRO A 402 -20.66 8.07 14.79
C PRO A 402 -21.20 6.80 14.11
N GLY A 403 -22.26 6.94 13.30
CA GLY A 403 -22.82 5.89 12.44
C GLY A 403 -22.40 6.00 10.97
N GLY A 404 -21.48 6.90 10.62
CA GLY A 404 -21.21 7.29 9.23
C GLY A 404 -20.88 6.14 8.26
N VAL A 405 -20.03 5.19 8.68
CA VAL A 405 -19.72 3.99 7.86
C VAL A 405 -20.93 3.09 7.73
N ALA A 406 -21.72 2.92 8.80
CA ALA A 406 -22.95 2.14 8.78
C ALA A 406 -24.02 2.75 7.86
N TYR A 407 -24.20 4.07 7.88
CA TYR A 407 -25.11 4.76 6.98
C TYR A 407 -24.64 4.73 5.52
N ARG A 408 -23.33 4.90 5.27
CA ARG A 408 -22.75 4.73 3.93
C ARG A 408 -22.93 3.31 3.40
N PHE A 409 -22.81 2.29 4.26
CA PHE A 409 -23.10 0.91 3.88
C PHE A 409 -24.58 0.70 3.52
N ALA A 410 -25.52 1.31 4.26
CA ALA A 410 -26.93 1.28 3.89
C ALA A 410 -27.14 1.92 2.50
N ASP A 411 -26.72 3.17 2.29
CA ASP A 411 -26.89 3.89 1.02
C ASP A 411 -26.23 3.18 -0.18
N ALA A 412 -25.06 2.55 0.02
CA ALA A 412 -24.38 1.78 -1.01
C ALA A 412 -25.08 0.45 -1.37
N ASN A 413 -25.94 -0.07 -0.49
CA ASN A 413 -26.73 -1.30 -0.70
C ASN A 413 -28.24 -1.01 -0.82
N THR A 414 -28.64 0.27 -0.94
CA THR A 414 -30.02 0.69 -1.23
C THR A 414 -30.32 0.38 -2.69
N ASP A 415 -31.31 -0.49 -2.92
CA ASP A 415 -31.72 -0.90 -4.27
C ASP A 415 -32.38 0.27 -5.03
N ARG A 416 -31.61 0.90 -5.91
CA ARG A 416 -32.06 2.05 -6.72
C ARG A 416 -33.11 1.71 -7.77
N SER A 417 -33.41 0.43 -8.02
CA SER A 417 -34.52 0.03 -8.89
C SER A 417 -35.87 0.07 -8.17
N ASN A 418 -35.87 0.07 -6.83
CA ASN A 418 -37.06 0.17 -6.00
C ASN A 418 -37.35 1.64 -5.62
N PRO A 419 -38.46 2.26 -6.10
CA PRO A 419 -38.77 3.66 -5.80
C PRO A 419 -39.08 3.95 -4.32
N LEU A 420 -39.36 2.91 -3.52
CA LEU A 420 -39.55 3.01 -2.07
C LEU A 420 -38.22 3.00 -1.29
N ALA A 421 -37.08 2.71 -1.94
CA ALA A 421 -35.77 2.58 -1.30
C ALA A 421 -35.11 3.96 -1.14
N ARG A 422 -35.42 4.64 -0.02
CA ARG A 422 -34.90 5.98 0.29
C ARG A 422 -33.46 5.95 0.85
N PRO A 423 -32.56 6.86 0.44
CA PRO A 423 -31.28 7.10 1.10
C PRO A 423 -31.45 7.58 2.55
N VAL A 424 -30.45 7.34 3.40
CA VAL A 424 -30.45 7.69 4.83
C VAL A 424 -30.71 9.18 5.07
N LEU A 425 -30.11 10.04 4.26
CA LEU A 425 -30.34 11.49 4.34
C LEU A 425 -31.80 11.86 4.04
N GLN A 426 -32.39 11.27 2.99
CA GLN A 426 -33.78 11.53 2.62
C GLN A 426 -34.75 11.07 3.71
N VAL A 427 -34.51 9.91 4.35
CA VAL A 427 -35.32 9.43 5.49
C VAL A 427 -35.22 10.38 6.71
N ALA A 428 -34.08 11.06 6.88
CA ALA A 428 -33.93 12.09 7.91
C ALA A 428 -34.67 13.39 7.53
N GLU A 429 -34.53 13.86 6.28
CA GLU A 429 -35.20 15.05 5.76
C GLU A 429 -36.74 14.87 5.80
N GLU A 430 -37.26 13.72 5.34
CA GLU A 430 -38.70 13.37 5.35
C GLU A 430 -39.32 13.30 6.76
N ARG A 431 -38.53 13.02 7.82
CA ARG A 431 -39.04 12.98 9.21
C ARG A 431 -38.83 14.27 9.99
N LEU A 432 -37.71 14.97 9.80
CA LEU A 432 -37.32 16.10 10.65
C LEU A 432 -37.80 17.45 10.11
N LEU A 433 -37.78 17.65 8.78
CA LEU A 433 -38.18 18.93 8.18
C LEU A 433 -39.66 19.30 8.44
N PRO A 434 -40.63 18.36 8.51
CA PRO A 434 -42.01 18.71 8.90
C PRO A 434 -42.14 19.28 10.32
N ILE A 435 -41.30 18.84 11.26
CA ILE A 435 -41.31 19.34 12.65
C ILE A 435 -40.75 20.76 12.71
N TYR A 436 -39.73 21.05 11.91
CA TYR A 436 -39.13 22.36 11.78
C TYR A 436 -39.99 23.36 10.99
N ALA A 437 -40.74 22.88 9.99
CA ALA A 437 -41.69 23.72 9.24
C ALA A 437 -42.84 24.25 10.13
N ALA A 438 -43.22 23.52 11.18
CA ALA A 438 -44.24 23.95 12.14
C ALA A 438 -43.75 25.15 12.98
N GLY A 439 -44.36 26.33 12.76
CA GLY A 439 -43.98 27.60 13.38
C GLY A 439 -42.90 28.40 12.62
N LEU A 440 -42.35 27.87 11.52
CA LEU A 440 -41.33 28.59 10.74
C LEU A 440 -41.89 29.82 10.02
N ALA A 441 -43.09 29.71 9.44
CA ALA A 441 -43.76 30.84 8.78
C ALA A 441 -44.11 31.96 9.78
N GLU A 442 -44.62 31.61 10.96
CA GLU A 442 -44.89 32.56 12.06
C GLU A 442 -43.62 33.29 12.50
N THR A 443 -42.51 32.55 12.65
CA THR A 443 -41.19 33.13 12.95
C THR A 443 -40.74 34.10 11.85
N PHE A 444 -40.91 33.74 10.57
CA PHE A 444 -40.55 34.60 9.44
C PHE A 444 -41.45 35.84 9.31
N VAL A 445 -42.73 35.78 9.73
CA VAL A 445 -43.60 36.95 9.83
C VAL A 445 -43.10 37.90 10.93
N ALA A 446 -42.83 37.38 12.13
CA ALA A 446 -42.34 38.20 13.25
C ALA A 446 -41.00 38.88 12.95
N TRP A 447 -40.05 38.15 12.35
CA TRP A 447 -38.74 38.72 11.99
C TRP A 447 -38.81 39.70 10.82
N ARG A 448 -39.69 39.46 9.83
CA ARG A 448 -39.97 40.43 8.77
C ARG A 448 -40.49 41.74 9.35
N ALA A 449 -41.46 41.68 10.27
CA ALA A 449 -41.99 42.86 10.94
C ALA A 449 -40.92 43.61 11.76
N PHE A 450 -40.04 42.89 12.47
CA PHE A 450 -38.90 43.48 13.16
C PHE A 450 -37.94 44.21 12.20
N ALA A 451 -37.54 43.57 11.09
CA ALA A 451 -36.67 44.19 10.08
C ALA A 451 -37.31 45.41 9.40
N GLU A 452 -38.60 45.32 9.06
CA GLU A 452 -39.37 46.44 8.49
C GLU A 452 -39.49 47.60 9.50
N ARG A 453 -39.60 47.33 10.81
CA ARG A 453 -39.58 48.33 11.89
C ARG A 453 -38.20 48.98 12.07
N GLN A 454 -37.12 48.21 12.07
CA GLN A 454 -35.76 48.74 12.21
C GLN A 454 -35.36 49.65 11.02
N VAL A 455 -35.81 49.33 9.80
CA VAL A 455 -35.62 50.19 8.63
C VAL A 455 -36.48 51.46 8.70
N SER A 456 -37.77 51.32 8.99
CA SER A 456 -38.73 52.45 8.90
C SER A 456 -38.60 53.48 10.02
N LEU A 457 -38.22 53.06 11.24
CA LEU A 457 -38.10 53.96 12.40
C LEU A 457 -36.66 54.34 12.75
N HIS A 458 -35.67 53.51 12.38
CA HIS A 458 -34.29 53.65 12.87
C HIS A 458 -33.22 53.63 11.77
N LEU A 459 -33.61 53.49 10.49
CA LEU A 459 -32.72 53.45 9.31
C LEU A 459 -31.63 52.35 9.35
N ARG A 460 -31.80 51.34 10.20
CA ARG A 460 -30.85 50.23 10.43
C ARG A 460 -30.94 49.16 9.31
N HIS A 461 -30.35 49.45 8.16
CA HIS A 461 -30.35 48.56 6.99
C HIS A 461 -29.42 47.34 7.12
N GLY A 462 -28.43 47.37 8.00
CA GLY A 462 -27.59 46.22 8.31
C GLY A 462 -28.38 45.12 9.04
N VAL A 463 -29.29 45.50 9.96
CA VAL A 463 -30.19 44.56 10.64
C VAL A 463 -31.16 43.91 9.65
N ASP A 464 -31.71 44.68 8.71
CA ASP A 464 -32.61 44.17 7.65
C ASP A 464 -31.91 43.15 6.73
N LEU A 465 -30.68 43.46 6.32
CA LEU A 465 -29.85 42.53 5.54
C LEU A 465 -29.53 41.26 6.35
N ALA A 466 -29.20 41.38 7.64
CA ALA A 466 -28.89 40.25 8.50
C ALA A 466 -30.11 39.33 8.73
N VAL A 467 -31.29 39.90 8.96
CA VAL A 467 -32.55 39.15 9.08
C VAL A 467 -32.88 38.47 7.76
N ALA A 468 -32.77 39.17 6.63
CA ALA A 468 -33.05 38.60 5.32
C ALA A 468 -32.08 37.47 4.94
N GLU A 469 -30.77 37.64 5.17
CA GLU A 469 -29.78 36.56 4.99
C GLU A 469 -30.08 35.36 5.89
N ARG A 470 -30.48 35.58 7.16
CA ARG A 470 -30.85 34.48 8.06
C ARG A 470 -32.13 33.77 7.65
N ILE A 471 -33.16 34.48 7.19
CA ILE A 471 -34.40 33.89 6.65
C ILE A 471 -34.09 33.01 5.43
N LEU A 472 -33.24 33.49 4.51
CA LEU A 472 -32.80 32.68 3.37
C LEU A 472 -31.97 31.46 3.80
N ALA A 473 -31.06 31.60 4.77
CA ALA A 473 -30.28 30.48 5.29
C ALA A 473 -31.18 29.42 5.96
N MET A 474 -32.20 29.86 6.71
CA MET A 474 -33.19 29.02 7.39
C MET A 474 -34.17 28.34 6.44
N ALA A 475 -34.51 28.98 5.32
CA ALA A 475 -35.28 28.36 4.24
C ALA A 475 -34.44 27.40 3.38
N GLY A 476 -33.14 27.68 3.20
CA GLY A 476 -32.21 26.89 2.39
C GLY A 476 -31.83 25.51 2.95
N ILE A 477 -32.42 25.08 4.07
CA ILE A 477 -32.26 23.73 4.62
C ILE A 477 -33.21 22.70 3.99
N PHE A 478 -34.33 23.16 3.42
CA PHE A 478 -35.22 22.30 2.63
C PHE A 478 -34.60 22.08 1.24
N PRO A 479 -34.64 20.84 0.69
CA PRO A 479 -34.36 20.66 -0.73
C PRO A 479 -35.43 21.39 -1.56
N GLU A 480 -35.05 21.92 -2.72
CA GLU A 480 -35.85 22.89 -3.50
C GLU A 480 -37.29 22.41 -3.80
N ALA A 481 -37.46 21.13 -4.14
CA ALA A 481 -38.76 20.52 -4.41
C ALA A 481 -39.64 20.26 -3.15
N ALA A 482 -39.14 20.53 -1.95
CA ALA A 482 -39.83 20.32 -0.67
C ALA A 482 -39.96 21.61 0.17
N VAL A 483 -39.66 22.78 -0.40
CA VAL A 483 -39.84 24.08 0.27
C VAL A 483 -41.33 24.34 0.54
N PRO A 484 -41.78 24.47 1.80
CA PRO A 484 -43.19 24.67 2.12
C PRO A 484 -43.75 25.95 1.46
N ALA A 485 -44.93 25.85 0.83
CA ALA A 485 -45.56 26.98 0.13
C ALA A 485 -45.68 28.24 1.03
N ALA A 486 -46.00 28.04 2.31
CA ALA A 486 -46.13 29.12 3.31
C ALA A 486 -44.84 29.92 3.57
N ILE A 487 -43.65 29.46 3.17
CA ILE A 487 -42.40 30.23 3.29
C ILE A 487 -41.87 30.78 1.95
N GLN A 488 -42.50 30.45 0.81
CA GLN A 488 -42.00 30.86 -0.50
C GLN A 488 -42.03 32.39 -0.71
N GLU A 489 -43.04 33.10 -0.18
CA GLU A 489 -43.06 34.56 -0.23
C GLU A 489 -41.91 35.17 0.58
N HIS A 490 -41.62 34.63 1.77
CA HIS A 490 -40.52 35.10 2.62
C HIS A 490 -39.15 34.90 1.95
N ILE A 491 -38.98 33.85 1.13
CA ILE A 491 -37.78 33.66 0.29
C ILE A 491 -37.68 34.72 -0.81
N ARG A 492 -38.79 35.10 -1.44
CA ARG A 492 -38.81 36.20 -2.42
C ARG A 492 -38.45 37.53 -1.75
N TRP A 493 -39.18 37.88 -0.68
CA TRP A 493 -38.94 39.09 0.12
C TRP A 493 -37.47 39.18 0.59
N GLY A 494 -36.90 38.09 1.10
CA GLY A 494 -35.50 38.08 1.56
C GLY A 494 -34.50 38.41 0.45
N LYS A 495 -34.70 37.88 -0.76
CA LYS A 495 -33.86 38.22 -1.93
C LYS A 495 -34.00 39.67 -2.35
N GLU A 496 -35.24 40.19 -2.38
CA GLU A 496 -35.55 41.58 -2.74
C GLU A 496 -34.98 42.58 -1.72
N ARG A 497 -35.02 42.26 -0.42
CA ARG A 497 -34.47 43.08 0.67
C ARG A 497 -32.95 43.09 0.69
N ILE A 498 -32.29 41.93 0.50
CA ILE A 498 -30.82 41.89 0.42
C ILE A 498 -30.32 42.77 -0.74
N ALA A 499 -31.00 42.77 -1.90
CA ALA A 499 -30.68 43.69 -2.98
C ALA A 499 -30.88 45.16 -2.56
N SER A 500 -32.09 45.52 -2.12
CA SER A 500 -32.44 46.92 -1.81
C SER A 500 -31.62 47.53 -0.66
N SER A 501 -31.35 46.76 0.40
CA SER A 501 -30.54 47.22 1.54
C SER A 501 -29.03 47.19 1.22
N LEU A 502 -28.56 46.33 0.32
CA LEU A 502 -27.20 46.42 -0.24
C LEU A 502 -27.04 47.68 -1.11
N ASP A 503 -27.97 47.96 -2.01
CA ASP A 503 -27.92 49.13 -2.90
C ASP A 503 -27.89 50.44 -2.09
N ARG A 504 -28.64 50.50 -0.99
CA ARG A 504 -28.58 51.62 -0.02
C ARG A 504 -27.25 51.69 0.73
N PHE A 505 -26.71 50.57 1.19
CA PHE A 505 -25.40 50.51 1.85
C PHE A 505 -24.27 50.98 0.90
N LEU A 506 -24.32 50.56 -0.37
CA LEU A 506 -23.43 51.03 -1.42
C LEU A 506 -23.57 52.55 -1.64
N ALA A 507 -24.79 53.02 -1.89
CA ALA A 507 -25.06 54.42 -2.23
C ALA A 507 -24.74 55.42 -1.09
N ASN A 508 -24.86 54.99 0.18
CA ASN A 508 -24.78 55.89 1.34
C ASN A 508 -23.50 55.77 2.18
N GLU A 509 -22.91 54.57 2.32
CA GLU A 509 -21.73 54.35 3.19
C GLU A 509 -20.53 53.75 2.45
N ALA A 510 -20.74 52.68 1.68
CA ALA A 510 -19.65 51.79 1.28
C ALA A 510 -18.92 52.20 -0.01
N ALA A 511 -19.62 52.77 -0.99
CA ALA A 511 -19.06 53.01 -2.32
C ALA A 511 -17.92 54.04 -2.33
N CYS A 512 -16.87 53.73 -3.08
CA CYS A 512 -15.64 54.50 -3.12
C CYS A 512 -15.23 54.86 -4.55
N SER A 513 -15.06 56.15 -4.86
CA SER A 513 -14.44 56.59 -6.11
C SER A 513 -12.92 56.57 -5.98
N ILE A 514 -12.24 55.92 -6.92
CA ILE A 514 -10.77 55.94 -7.04
C ILE A 514 -10.43 56.88 -8.18
N ARG A 515 -9.72 57.97 -7.89
CA ARG A 515 -9.18 58.90 -8.89
C ARG A 515 -7.66 58.81 -8.93
N ILE A 516 -7.10 58.88 -10.13
CA ILE A 516 -5.65 58.83 -10.39
C ILE A 516 -5.28 60.16 -11.06
N GLU A 517 -4.36 60.91 -10.46
CA GLU A 517 -3.78 62.09 -11.10
C GLU A 517 -2.83 61.69 -12.24
N ALA A 518 -2.60 62.61 -13.19
CA ALA A 518 -1.58 62.42 -14.20
C ALA A 518 -0.19 62.33 -13.56
N MET A 519 0.52 61.21 -13.73
CA MET A 519 1.87 61.05 -13.19
C MET A 519 2.87 61.90 -13.96
N THR A 520 3.98 62.21 -13.30
CA THR A 520 5.11 62.97 -13.82
C THR A 520 6.28 62.05 -14.16
N SER A 521 7.08 62.43 -15.16
CA SER A 521 8.34 61.78 -15.51
C SER A 521 9.24 62.81 -16.21
N ALA A 522 10.55 62.56 -16.25
CA ALA A 522 11.45 63.31 -17.13
C ALA A 522 11.17 63.04 -18.62
N THR A 523 10.63 61.86 -18.95
CA THR A 523 10.25 61.49 -20.31
C THR A 523 8.84 61.99 -20.62
N ALA A 524 8.70 62.85 -21.62
CA ALA A 524 7.42 63.40 -22.05
C ALA A 524 6.41 62.29 -22.42
N GLY A 525 5.13 62.47 -22.07
CA GLY A 525 4.05 61.52 -22.32
C GLY A 525 4.04 60.29 -21.39
N LEU A 526 5.20 59.77 -20.98
CA LEU A 526 5.33 58.52 -20.21
C LEU A 526 4.48 58.50 -18.93
N GLY A 527 4.44 59.61 -18.20
CA GLY A 527 3.62 59.73 -16.99
C GLY A 527 2.10 59.59 -17.22
N LEU A 528 1.59 60.11 -18.35
CA LEU A 528 0.17 59.94 -18.70
C LEU A 528 -0.15 58.51 -19.15
N THR A 529 0.79 57.86 -19.85
CA THR A 529 0.70 56.43 -20.18
C THR A 529 0.59 55.60 -18.89
N TRP A 530 1.49 55.81 -17.92
CA TRP A 530 1.47 55.10 -16.64
C TRP A 530 0.19 55.35 -15.82
N SER A 531 -0.38 56.57 -15.80
CA SER A 531 -1.69 56.81 -15.16
C SER A 531 -2.80 55.97 -15.79
N ARG A 532 -2.85 55.89 -17.12
CA ARG A 532 -3.88 55.15 -17.86
C ARG A 532 -3.68 53.62 -17.80
N ASP A 533 -2.43 53.16 -17.79
CA ASP A 533 -2.12 51.75 -17.55
C ASP A 533 -2.49 51.34 -16.12
N LEU A 534 -2.24 52.19 -15.11
CA LEU A 534 -2.67 51.96 -13.73
C LEU A 534 -4.20 51.98 -13.62
N GLU A 535 -4.88 52.87 -14.35
CA GLU A 535 -6.35 52.92 -14.43
C GLU A 535 -6.93 51.58 -14.92
N ALA A 536 -6.34 50.99 -15.96
CA ALA A 536 -6.71 49.67 -16.46
C ALA A 536 -6.34 48.55 -15.45
N ARG A 537 -5.12 48.55 -14.94
CA ARG A 537 -4.62 47.51 -14.02
C ARG A 537 -5.36 47.50 -12.68
N LEU A 538 -5.81 48.65 -12.20
CA LEU A 538 -6.70 48.74 -11.03
C LEU A 538 -8.03 48.07 -11.30
N ARG A 539 -8.68 48.29 -12.46
CA ARG A 539 -9.93 47.60 -12.80
C ARG A 539 -9.76 46.07 -12.80
N ASP A 540 -8.67 45.57 -13.39
CA ASP A 540 -8.33 44.13 -13.35
C ASP A 540 -8.20 43.60 -11.91
N VAL A 541 -7.44 44.29 -11.05
CA VAL A 541 -7.16 43.83 -9.68
C VAL A 541 -8.40 43.97 -8.77
N LEU A 542 -9.20 45.03 -8.93
CA LEU A 542 -10.48 45.21 -8.23
C LEU A 542 -11.49 44.14 -8.61
N ALA A 543 -11.51 43.72 -9.89
CA ALA A 543 -12.33 42.59 -10.35
C ALA A 543 -11.87 41.27 -9.73
N ARG A 544 -10.57 40.96 -9.81
CA ARG A 544 -9.96 39.72 -9.26
C ARG A 544 -10.10 39.59 -7.74
N THR A 545 -10.19 40.70 -7.01
CA THR A 545 -10.30 40.70 -5.54
C THR A 545 -11.73 40.93 -5.03
N GLY A 546 -12.72 41.12 -5.92
CA GLY A 546 -14.10 41.42 -5.56
C GLY A 546 -14.38 42.87 -5.15
N HIS A 547 -13.35 43.69 -4.91
CA HIS A 547 -13.49 45.11 -4.56
C HIS A 547 -14.26 45.95 -5.59
N GLN A 548 -14.37 45.49 -6.85
CA GLN A 548 -15.20 46.14 -7.87
C GLN A 548 -16.68 46.36 -7.46
N ALA A 549 -17.20 45.58 -6.50
CA ALA A 549 -18.55 45.77 -5.97
C ALA A 549 -18.69 47.02 -5.09
N PHE A 550 -17.57 47.58 -4.61
CA PHE A 550 -17.52 48.69 -3.65
C PHE A 550 -16.66 49.87 -4.13
N ALA A 551 -15.82 49.69 -5.14
CA ALA A 551 -14.87 50.70 -5.58
C ALA A 551 -14.82 50.83 -7.11
N ARG A 552 -14.92 52.07 -7.60
CA ARG A 552 -14.98 52.40 -9.03
C ARG A 552 -13.80 53.29 -9.42
N VAL A 553 -13.05 52.90 -10.45
CA VAL A 553 -11.96 53.71 -11.01
C VAL A 553 -12.53 54.76 -11.98
N VAL A 554 -12.55 56.01 -11.54
CA VAL A 554 -12.90 57.18 -12.35
C VAL A 554 -11.79 57.38 -13.41
N PRO A 555 -12.13 57.65 -14.69
CA PRO A 555 -11.13 57.96 -15.71
C PRO A 555 -10.24 59.15 -15.31
N VAL A 556 -8.95 59.11 -15.65
CA VAL A 556 -7.98 60.18 -15.32
C VAL A 556 -8.47 61.57 -15.77
N ASP A 557 -9.08 61.64 -16.95
CA ASP A 557 -9.63 62.86 -17.57
C ASP A 557 -11.14 63.05 -17.32
N GLY A 558 -11.73 62.30 -16.39
CA GLY A 558 -13.17 62.25 -16.12
C GLY A 558 -13.70 63.31 -15.13
N PRO A 559 -15.02 63.54 -15.09
CA PRO A 559 -15.66 64.40 -14.09
C PRO A 559 -15.64 63.76 -12.69
N ASP A 560 -15.61 64.59 -11.64
CA ASP A 560 -15.57 64.12 -10.25
C ASP A 560 -16.86 63.40 -9.81
N GLU A 561 -16.76 62.08 -9.64
CA GLU A 561 -17.85 61.23 -9.17
C GLU A 561 -17.96 61.28 -7.63
N LYS A 562 -19.00 61.96 -7.14
CA LYS A 562 -19.32 62.13 -5.71
C LYS A 562 -19.96 60.86 -5.13
N LEU A 563 -19.13 59.85 -4.86
CA LEU A 563 -19.48 58.69 -4.02
C LEU A 563 -19.23 59.00 -2.52
N PRO A 564 -19.82 58.26 -1.57
CA PRO A 564 -19.67 58.50 -0.12
C PRO A 564 -18.22 58.56 0.36
N ARG A 565 -17.32 57.82 -0.31
CA ARG A 565 -15.90 57.75 0.00
C ARG A 565 -15.10 58.05 -1.27
N SER A 566 -13.93 58.67 -1.12
CA SER A 566 -12.99 58.90 -2.23
C SER A 566 -11.57 58.52 -1.83
N LEU A 567 -10.86 57.91 -2.78
CA LEU A 567 -9.45 57.55 -2.71
C LEU A 567 -8.73 58.26 -3.87
N LEU A 568 -7.68 59.00 -3.54
CA LEU A 568 -6.89 59.77 -4.50
C LEU A 568 -5.48 59.18 -4.59
N VAL A 569 -5.08 58.76 -5.79
CA VAL A 569 -3.69 58.45 -6.12
C VAL A 569 -3.08 59.71 -6.72
N THR A 570 -2.22 60.35 -5.94
CA THR A 570 -1.69 61.71 -6.19
C THR A 570 -0.16 61.70 -6.26
N ARG A 571 0.44 62.81 -6.72
CA ARG A 571 1.91 63.03 -6.67
C ARG A 571 2.74 61.95 -7.39
N GLY A 572 2.15 61.23 -8.35
CA GLY A 572 2.84 60.16 -9.06
C GLY A 572 4.07 60.67 -9.80
N ARG A 573 5.21 60.00 -9.60
CA ARG A 573 6.48 60.33 -10.24
C ARG A 573 7.24 59.06 -10.60
N ILE A 574 7.46 58.83 -11.90
CA ILE A 574 8.44 57.86 -12.38
C ILE A 574 9.81 58.54 -12.27
N ALA A 575 10.63 58.07 -11.33
CA ALA A 575 11.94 58.60 -11.05
C ALA A 575 13.01 57.95 -11.94
N ASP A 576 13.03 56.62 -11.99
CA ASP A 576 13.97 55.82 -12.78
C ASP A 576 13.20 54.76 -13.59
N PHE A 577 13.57 54.56 -14.86
CA PHE A 577 12.97 53.56 -15.76
C PHE A 577 13.97 53.21 -16.87
N SER A 578 14.83 52.23 -16.63
CA SER A 578 15.94 51.84 -17.53
C SER A 578 16.13 50.31 -17.61
N ALA A 579 16.74 49.82 -18.69
CA ALA A 579 17.03 48.39 -18.87
C ALA A 579 18.31 48.13 -19.68
N ASP A 580 19.26 49.05 -19.54
CA ASP A 580 20.54 49.06 -20.25
C ASP A 580 21.55 48.09 -19.60
N GLU A 581 21.37 47.79 -18.31
CA GLU A 581 22.15 46.79 -17.57
C GLU A 581 21.98 45.39 -18.18
N THR A 582 23.09 44.87 -18.72
CA THR A 582 23.22 43.50 -19.22
C THR A 582 24.52 42.92 -18.67
N THR A 583 24.47 41.72 -18.10
CA THR A 583 25.67 40.96 -17.73
C THR A 583 25.74 39.68 -18.56
N GLU A 584 26.95 39.33 -19.01
CA GLU A 584 27.18 38.14 -19.81
C GLU A 584 28.17 37.23 -19.09
N LYS A 585 27.82 35.95 -19.00
CA LYS A 585 28.61 34.91 -18.37
C LYS A 585 28.81 33.75 -19.33
N ALA A 586 29.98 33.71 -19.96
CA ALA A 586 30.44 32.52 -20.66
C ALA A 586 30.74 31.40 -19.65
N SER A 587 30.37 30.18 -20.01
CA SER A 587 30.66 28.96 -19.25
C SER A 587 30.80 27.79 -20.22
N ILE A 588 31.54 26.75 -19.82
CA ILE A 588 31.73 25.54 -20.63
C ILE A 588 31.22 24.35 -19.84
N ARG A 589 30.33 23.55 -20.44
CA ARG A 589 29.95 22.24 -19.92
C ARG A 589 30.38 21.14 -20.89
N GLU A 590 30.97 20.08 -20.37
CA GLU A 590 31.41 18.93 -21.17
C GLU A 590 30.31 17.87 -21.21
N VAL A 591 30.06 17.30 -22.39
CA VAL A 591 29.18 16.14 -22.60
C VAL A 591 29.96 15.02 -23.26
N VAL A 592 29.69 13.78 -22.87
CA VAL A 592 30.28 12.60 -23.52
C VAL A 592 29.27 12.03 -24.51
N GLU A 593 29.59 12.13 -25.80
CA GLU A 593 28.84 11.56 -26.91
C GLU A 593 29.47 10.22 -27.32
N VAL A 594 28.66 9.17 -27.42
CA VAL A 594 29.08 7.84 -27.90
C VAL A 594 28.56 7.69 -29.33
N ALA A 595 29.45 7.50 -30.30
CA ALA A 595 29.08 7.38 -31.71
C ALA A 595 28.36 6.05 -32.04
N GLU A 596 27.82 5.93 -33.25
CA GLU A 596 27.39 4.63 -33.79
C GLU A 596 28.60 3.71 -34.04
N PRO A 597 28.53 2.40 -33.69
CA PRO A 597 29.59 1.46 -34.02
C PRO A 597 29.76 1.25 -35.54
N LYS A 598 30.92 1.66 -36.06
CA LYS A 598 31.36 1.49 -37.45
C LYS A 598 32.04 0.13 -37.61
N ARG A 599 31.77 -0.61 -38.69
CA ARG A 599 32.49 -1.86 -39.05
C ARG A 599 33.86 -1.50 -39.63
N ILE A 600 34.93 -2.15 -39.18
CA ILE A 600 36.30 -1.95 -39.67
C ILE A 600 36.92 -3.31 -40.04
N GLY A 601 37.31 -3.46 -41.30
CA GLY A 601 38.02 -4.63 -41.81
C GLY A 601 37.75 -4.88 -43.29
N ASP A 602 38.77 -5.35 -44.02
CA ASP A 602 38.83 -5.37 -45.49
C ASP A 602 38.08 -6.56 -46.12
N GLY A 603 36.96 -6.97 -45.52
CA GLY A 603 36.10 -8.06 -45.99
C GLY A 603 36.66 -9.49 -45.90
N LYS A 604 37.95 -9.67 -45.57
CA LYS A 604 38.66 -10.96 -45.58
C LYS A 604 39.00 -11.53 -44.18
N GLY A 605 38.31 -11.09 -43.13
CA GLY A 605 38.55 -11.55 -41.75
C GLY A 605 37.29 -11.51 -40.88
N LYS A 606 37.44 -11.85 -39.59
CA LYS A 606 36.36 -11.67 -38.60
C LYS A 606 35.94 -10.21 -38.52
N ASP A 607 34.64 -9.96 -38.51
CA ASP A 607 34.10 -8.62 -38.38
C ASP A 607 34.49 -7.97 -37.05
N ARG A 608 35.09 -6.78 -37.16
CA ARG A 608 35.37 -5.90 -36.03
C ARG A 608 34.57 -4.64 -36.16
N TYR A 609 34.14 -4.14 -35.01
CA TYR A 609 33.44 -2.88 -34.88
C TYR A 609 34.30 -1.96 -34.02
N ALA A 610 34.37 -0.69 -34.41
CA ALA A 610 34.93 0.37 -33.60
C ALA A 610 33.87 1.41 -33.28
N GLN A 611 33.96 2.00 -32.10
CA GLN A 611 33.07 3.05 -31.64
C GLN A 611 33.89 4.15 -30.99
N GLU A 612 33.78 5.36 -31.52
CA GLU A 612 34.40 6.55 -30.95
C GLU A 612 33.56 7.03 -29.76
N VAL A 613 34.22 7.34 -28.65
CA VAL A 613 33.64 8.06 -27.51
C VAL A 613 34.28 9.44 -27.51
N SER A 614 33.51 10.45 -27.86
CA SER A 614 33.94 11.83 -27.98
C SER A 614 33.46 12.66 -26.79
N ARG A 615 34.36 13.42 -26.19
CA ARG A 615 34.01 14.53 -25.30
C ARG A 615 33.75 15.76 -26.16
N ARG A 616 32.61 16.40 -25.94
CA ARG A 616 32.19 17.62 -26.61
C ARG A 616 32.04 18.75 -25.60
N ALA A 617 32.77 19.83 -25.81
CA ALA A 617 32.59 21.08 -25.07
C ALA A 617 31.35 21.83 -25.60
N ILE A 618 30.55 22.35 -24.69
CA ILE A 618 29.38 23.19 -25.00
C ILE A 618 29.62 24.54 -24.33
N HIS A 619 29.81 25.56 -25.14
CA HIS A 619 29.96 26.95 -24.70
C HIS A 619 28.56 27.53 -24.48
N ALA A 620 28.20 27.69 -23.21
CA ALA A 620 26.95 28.28 -22.78
C ALA A 620 27.19 29.75 -22.36
N LEU A 621 26.67 30.67 -23.16
CA LEU A 621 26.57 32.09 -22.84
C LEU A 621 25.26 32.33 -22.10
N THR A 622 25.34 32.64 -20.80
CA THR A 622 24.19 33.11 -20.03
C THR A 622 24.18 34.63 -20.06
N ILE A 623 23.10 35.23 -20.55
CA ILE A 623 22.89 36.67 -20.65
C ILE A 623 21.82 37.04 -19.64
N GLU A 624 22.15 37.83 -18.63
CA GLU A 624 21.19 38.40 -17.69
C GLU A 624 20.92 39.86 -18.07
N ARG A 625 19.65 40.21 -18.31
CA ARG A 625 19.21 41.61 -18.39
C ARG A 625 18.59 42.03 -17.07
N VAL A 626 18.82 43.28 -16.70
CA VAL A 626 18.23 43.91 -15.52
C VAL A 626 17.48 45.16 -15.97
N ALA A 627 16.21 45.27 -15.57
CA ALA A 627 15.45 46.52 -15.67
C ALA A 627 15.31 47.14 -14.28
N HIS A 628 15.69 48.41 -14.13
CA HIS A 628 15.48 49.19 -12.93
C HIS A 628 14.26 50.09 -13.09
N VAL A 629 13.32 49.97 -12.15
CA VAL A 629 12.10 50.77 -12.12
C VAL A 629 11.90 51.36 -10.73
N ARG A 630 11.77 52.68 -10.68
CA ARG A 630 11.50 53.44 -9.46
C ARG A 630 10.33 54.41 -9.65
N VAL A 631 9.25 54.18 -8.92
CA VAL A 631 8.04 55.01 -8.95
C VAL A 631 7.64 55.40 -7.53
N GLN A 632 7.36 56.69 -7.33
CA GLN A 632 6.89 57.28 -6.09
C GLN A 632 5.46 57.80 -6.29
N PHE A 633 4.56 57.61 -5.32
CA PHE A 633 3.19 58.11 -5.35
C PHE A 633 2.58 58.21 -3.95
N GLN A 634 1.58 59.07 -3.76
CA GLN A 634 0.85 59.22 -2.50
C GLN A 634 -0.58 58.69 -2.64
N ILE A 635 -0.98 57.74 -1.80
CA ILE A 635 -2.35 57.24 -1.68
C ILE A 635 -3.04 57.99 -0.54
N GLN A 636 -4.11 58.73 -0.82
CA GLN A 636 -4.94 59.37 0.20
C GLN A 636 -6.33 58.71 0.25
N LEU A 637 -6.81 58.38 1.46
CA LEU A 637 -8.18 57.92 1.73
C LEU A 637 -8.69 58.65 2.98
N GLY A 638 -9.64 59.58 2.79
CA GLY A 638 -10.00 60.55 3.82
C GLY A 638 -8.80 61.39 4.25
N ASP A 639 -8.62 61.58 5.56
CA ASP A 639 -7.46 62.29 6.14
C ASP A 639 -6.16 61.46 6.10
N GLY A 640 -6.28 60.14 5.97
CA GLY A 640 -5.15 59.21 6.06
C GLY A 640 -4.37 59.07 4.75
N LYS A 641 -3.12 59.55 4.74
CA LYS A 641 -2.18 59.49 3.61
C LYS A 641 -1.12 58.39 3.81
N GLU A 642 -0.70 57.78 2.71
CA GLU A 642 0.36 56.78 2.64
C GLU A 642 1.28 57.13 1.45
N ASP A 643 2.53 57.49 1.73
CA ASP A 643 3.56 57.72 0.71
C ASP A 643 4.21 56.37 0.36
N VAL A 644 4.18 56.01 -0.93
CA VAL A 644 4.60 54.71 -1.44
C VAL A 644 5.72 54.89 -2.45
N GLU A 645 6.83 54.17 -2.26
CA GLU A 645 7.91 54.02 -3.22
C GLU A 645 8.01 52.54 -3.63
N VAL A 646 7.90 52.27 -4.92
CA VAL A 646 8.26 50.98 -5.53
C VAL A 646 9.61 51.17 -6.21
N ASN A 647 10.63 50.44 -5.76
CA ASN A 647 11.99 50.51 -6.27
C ASN A 647 12.50 49.07 -6.45
N ARG A 648 12.45 48.56 -7.68
CA ARG A 648 12.74 47.15 -8.00
C ARG A 648 13.74 47.01 -9.15
N PHE A 649 14.56 45.96 -9.06
CA PHE A 649 15.46 45.49 -10.11
C PHE A 649 14.94 44.15 -10.65
N PHE A 650 14.30 44.19 -11.82
CA PHE A 650 13.71 43.03 -12.48
C PHE A 650 14.79 42.32 -13.30
N ARG A 651 15.25 41.16 -12.84
CA ARG A 651 16.30 40.37 -13.49
C ARG A 651 15.72 39.24 -14.33
N LYS A 652 16.27 39.01 -15.51
CA LYS A 652 15.93 37.86 -16.34
C LYS A 652 17.13 37.29 -17.07
N GLN A 653 17.32 35.98 -16.93
CA GLN A 653 18.41 35.22 -17.54
C GLN A 653 17.94 34.50 -18.81
N PHE A 654 18.81 34.48 -19.82
CA PHE A 654 18.62 33.80 -21.09
C PHE A 654 19.87 32.95 -21.38
N VAL A 655 19.70 31.74 -21.93
CA VAL A 655 20.80 30.81 -22.20
C VAL A 655 20.94 30.51 -23.69
N GLN A 656 22.14 30.75 -24.22
CA GLN A 656 22.54 30.40 -25.59
C GLN A 656 23.73 29.45 -25.56
N GLU A 657 23.52 28.22 -26.02
CA GLU A 657 24.52 27.16 -26.09
C GLU A 657 25.01 26.99 -27.53
N SER A 658 26.33 26.95 -27.70
CA SER A 658 27.01 26.71 -28.97
C SER A 658 28.05 25.61 -28.79
N SER A 659 28.34 24.86 -29.87
CA SER A 659 29.38 23.83 -29.87
C SER A 659 29.74 23.46 -31.31
N HIS A 660 30.93 23.88 -31.74
CA HIS A 660 31.47 23.64 -33.08
C HIS A 660 31.69 22.12 -33.28
N PRO A 661 31.13 21.50 -34.34
CA PRO A 661 31.14 20.04 -34.53
C PRO A 661 32.52 19.44 -34.87
N PHE A 662 33.61 20.18 -34.68
CA PHE A 662 34.98 19.78 -35.02
C PHE A 662 36.01 20.34 -34.04
N LEU A 663 35.95 21.64 -33.69
CA LEU A 663 36.90 22.27 -32.76
C LEU A 663 36.60 21.91 -31.30
N ASP A 664 35.31 21.79 -30.94
CA ASP A 664 34.88 21.51 -29.57
C ASP A 664 34.72 20.00 -29.28
N MET A 665 35.08 19.12 -30.22
CA MET A 665 34.85 17.68 -30.12
C MET A 665 36.16 16.90 -30.22
N ALA A 666 36.59 16.30 -29.10
CA ALA A 666 37.77 15.45 -29.02
C ALA A 666 37.35 13.98 -28.84
N VAL A 667 37.87 13.08 -29.67
CA VAL A 667 37.74 11.63 -29.43
C VAL A 667 38.66 11.25 -28.27
N VAL A 668 38.05 10.85 -27.14
CA VAL A 668 38.77 10.50 -25.90
C VAL A 668 39.10 9.00 -25.87
N GLU A 669 38.24 8.16 -26.47
CA GLU A 669 38.42 6.72 -26.50
C GLU A 669 37.93 6.15 -27.85
N THR A 670 38.54 5.07 -28.33
CA THR A 670 38.02 4.29 -29.46
C THR A 670 37.90 2.83 -29.06
N ARG A 671 36.70 2.43 -28.65
CA ARG A 671 36.39 1.05 -28.24
C ARG A 671 36.34 0.15 -29.47
N LYS A 672 36.84 -1.08 -29.35
CA LYS A 672 36.89 -2.06 -30.44
C LYS A 672 36.40 -3.42 -29.95
N ALA A 673 35.54 -4.09 -30.72
CA ALA A 673 34.99 -5.41 -30.39
C ALA A 673 34.66 -6.24 -31.63
N ASP A 674 34.73 -7.57 -31.51
CA ASP A 674 34.39 -8.52 -32.59
C ASP A 674 32.85 -8.66 -32.81
N ARG A 675 31.99 -7.87 -32.13
CA ARG A 675 30.51 -7.86 -32.28
C ARG A 675 29.91 -6.48 -31.95
N LYS A 676 28.98 -5.97 -32.77
CA LYS A 676 28.28 -4.66 -32.53
C LYS A 676 27.57 -4.61 -31.16
N SER A 677 27.01 -5.72 -30.69
CA SER A 677 26.30 -5.81 -29.41
C SER A 677 27.19 -5.85 -28.15
N ALA A 678 28.51 -5.92 -28.31
CA ALA A 678 29.47 -5.80 -27.20
C ALA A 678 29.95 -4.35 -26.99
N LEU A 679 29.42 -3.40 -27.76
CA LEU A 679 29.67 -1.97 -27.65
C LEU A 679 28.40 -1.27 -27.11
N PRO A 680 28.53 -0.23 -26.27
CA PRO A 680 27.38 0.47 -25.70
C PRO A 680 26.50 1.14 -26.78
N LEU A 681 25.26 1.42 -26.41
CA LEU A 681 24.34 2.22 -27.22
C LEU A 681 24.92 3.61 -27.51
N ALA A 682 24.68 4.12 -28.71
CA ALA A 682 25.08 5.47 -29.10
C ALA A 682 24.28 6.53 -28.31
N SER A 683 24.89 7.69 -28.08
CA SER A 683 24.23 8.83 -27.44
C SER A 683 23.15 9.40 -28.36
N ALA A 684 22.03 9.84 -27.77
CA ALA A 684 21.01 10.58 -28.51
C ALA A 684 21.57 11.95 -29.00
N PRO A 685 21.10 12.48 -30.15
CA PRO A 685 21.59 13.75 -30.68
C PRO A 685 21.46 14.90 -29.68
N LEU A 686 22.60 15.55 -29.38
CA LEU A 686 22.66 16.68 -28.47
C LEU A 686 21.80 17.85 -28.98
N ARG A 687 20.86 18.30 -28.15
CA ARG A 687 20.12 19.55 -28.37
C ARG A 687 20.74 20.66 -27.54
N LEU A 688 21.19 21.71 -28.22
CA LEU A 688 21.67 22.95 -27.63
C LEU A 688 20.49 23.87 -27.32
N ARG A 689 20.50 24.55 -26.17
CA ARG A 689 19.54 25.63 -25.88
C ARG A 689 19.89 26.89 -26.67
N SER A 690 18.89 27.59 -27.18
CA SER A 690 19.09 28.85 -27.92
C SER A 690 17.93 29.80 -27.63
N GLU A 691 17.94 30.39 -26.44
CA GLU A 691 16.88 31.29 -26.01
C GLU A 691 17.00 32.66 -26.68
N ARG A 692 15.87 33.24 -27.11
CA ARG A 692 15.82 34.61 -27.61
C ARG A 692 15.95 35.57 -26.43
N VAL A 693 17.08 36.28 -26.37
CA VAL A 693 17.28 37.41 -25.46
C VAL A 693 16.22 38.48 -25.73
N TRP A 694 15.58 38.99 -24.68
CA TRP A 694 14.64 40.10 -24.79
C TRP A 694 15.36 41.42 -25.06
N THR A 695 14.68 42.33 -25.75
CA THR A 695 15.14 43.73 -25.93
C THR A 695 15.01 44.53 -24.63
N PRO A 696 15.71 45.67 -24.49
CA PRO A 696 15.48 46.58 -23.36
C PRO A 696 14.01 47.01 -23.24
N SER A 697 13.32 47.26 -24.36
CA SER A 697 11.89 47.59 -24.37
C SER A 697 11.00 46.46 -23.82
N GLU A 698 11.25 45.21 -24.20
CA GLU A 698 10.51 44.05 -23.67
C GLU A 698 10.78 43.82 -22.17
N MET A 699 12.00 44.08 -21.71
CA MET A 699 12.33 44.07 -20.27
C MET A 699 11.62 45.20 -19.52
N LEU A 700 11.59 46.42 -20.08
CA LEU A 700 10.87 47.56 -19.52
C LEU A 700 9.35 47.38 -19.50
N ASP A 701 8.77 46.75 -20.53
CA ASP A 701 7.33 46.49 -20.60
C ASP A 701 6.90 45.43 -19.59
N TRP A 702 7.69 44.38 -19.41
CA TRP A 702 7.47 43.41 -18.34
C TRP A 702 7.58 44.07 -16.95
N ALA A 703 8.68 44.79 -16.69
CA ALA A 703 8.90 45.49 -15.43
C ALA A 703 7.83 46.56 -15.14
N ARG A 704 7.33 47.26 -16.18
CA ARG A 704 6.19 48.18 -16.09
C ARG A 704 4.92 47.45 -15.65
N GLN A 705 4.56 46.34 -16.31
CA GLN A 705 3.34 45.59 -15.97
C GLN A 705 3.36 45.06 -14.53
N ASP A 706 4.49 44.55 -14.06
CA ASP A 706 4.61 44.03 -12.69
C ASP A 706 4.66 45.16 -11.65
N THR A 707 5.35 46.28 -11.95
CA THR A 707 5.32 47.48 -11.09
C THR A 707 3.90 48.04 -10.97
N LEU A 708 3.17 48.19 -12.07
CA LEU A 708 1.77 48.62 -12.07
C LEU A 708 0.85 47.64 -11.32
N THR A 709 1.20 46.36 -11.28
CA THR A 709 0.49 45.36 -10.48
C THR A 709 0.71 45.60 -9.00
N GLU A 710 1.96 45.79 -8.54
CA GLU A 710 2.23 46.18 -7.15
C GLU A 710 1.52 47.50 -6.78
N MET A 711 1.58 48.52 -7.64
CA MET A 711 0.90 49.80 -7.41
C MET A 711 -0.62 49.62 -7.26
N ALA A 712 -1.26 48.83 -8.13
CA ALA A 712 -2.67 48.51 -8.04
C ALA A 712 -3.02 47.74 -6.75
N GLU A 713 -2.17 46.79 -6.35
CA GLU A 713 -2.36 46.06 -5.10
C GLU A 713 -2.19 46.92 -3.84
N ARG A 714 -1.30 47.92 -3.84
CA ARG A 714 -1.16 48.89 -2.73
C ARG A 714 -2.43 49.72 -2.53
N VAL A 715 -3.08 50.12 -3.62
CA VAL A 715 -4.39 50.80 -3.56
C VAL A 715 -5.47 49.86 -3.02
N CYS A 716 -5.53 48.61 -3.48
CA CYS A 716 -6.46 47.61 -2.95
C CYS A 716 -6.21 47.31 -1.46
N HIS A 717 -4.96 47.26 -1.01
CA HIS A 717 -4.59 47.16 0.40
C HIS A 717 -5.11 48.37 1.21
N ARG A 718 -5.04 49.59 0.66
CA ARG A 718 -5.61 50.79 1.27
C ARG A 718 -7.14 50.72 1.39
N LEU A 719 -7.83 50.19 0.38
CA LEU A 719 -9.29 49.97 0.42
C LEU A 719 -9.69 48.96 1.51
N ALA A 720 -8.85 47.95 1.77
CA ALA A 720 -9.00 46.99 2.86
C ALA A 720 -8.80 47.59 4.28
N ALA A 721 -8.67 48.92 4.41
CA ALA A 721 -8.86 49.62 5.69
C ALA A 721 -10.34 49.66 6.13
N TYR A 722 -11.29 49.76 5.20
CA TYR A 722 -12.71 49.95 5.51
C TYR A 722 -13.44 48.72 6.09
N PRO A 723 -13.17 47.46 5.64
CA PRO A 723 -13.69 46.28 6.32
C PRO A 723 -13.30 46.24 7.80
N LEU A 724 -12.05 46.61 8.12
CA LEU A 724 -11.60 46.71 9.51
C LEU A 724 -12.36 47.80 10.28
N GLN A 725 -12.66 48.95 9.66
CA GLN A 725 -13.48 50.00 10.31
C GLN A 725 -14.89 49.52 10.63
N LEU A 726 -15.53 48.75 9.72
CA LEU A 726 -16.84 48.12 9.98
C LEU A 726 -16.76 47.10 11.13
N VAL A 727 -15.76 46.21 11.11
CA VAL A 727 -15.51 45.23 12.16
C VAL A 727 -15.24 45.91 13.51
N SER A 728 -14.41 46.96 13.56
CA SER A 728 -14.14 47.71 14.78
C SER A 728 -15.37 48.45 15.32
N ARG A 729 -16.19 49.08 14.46
CA ARG A 729 -17.49 49.69 14.84
C ARG A 729 -18.43 48.65 15.45
N ALA A 730 -18.48 47.46 14.87
CA ALA A 730 -19.35 46.38 15.32
C ALA A 730 -18.85 45.70 16.62
N GLN A 731 -17.55 45.43 16.73
CA GLN A 731 -16.91 44.99 17.97
C GLN A 731 -17.12 45.99 19.11
N GLU A 732 -17.03 47.30 18.85
CA GLU A 732 -17.21 48.32 19.87
C GLU A 732 -18.66 48.39 20.36
N ALA A 733 -19.65 48.38 19.46
CA ALA A 733 -21.06 48.27 19.84
C ALA A 733 -21.36 46.96 20.61
N THR A 734 -20.66 45.86 20.27
CA THR A 734 -20.78 44.56 20.98
C THR A 734 -20.22 44.63 22.41
N LYS A 735 -19.12 45.35 22.65
CA LYS A 735 -18.58 45.59 24.01
C LYS A 735 -19.49 46.49 24.86
N GLN A 736 -20.22 47.38 24.21
CA GLN A 736 -21.16 48.32 24.86
C GLN A 736 -22.54 47.71 25.10
N GLU A 737 -22.74 46.44 24.71
CA GLU A 737 -23.99 45.67 24.81
C GLU A 737 -25.20 46.33 24.08
N ASP A 738 -24.97 47.27 23.15
CA ASP A 738 -26.00 47.70 22.18
C ASP A 738 -26.10 46.66 21.06
N TRP A 739 -26.86 45.59 21.32
CA TRP A 739 -27.02 44.48 20.40
C TRP A 739 -27.67 44.87 19.07
N LEU A 740 -28.44 45.96 19.04
CA LEU A 740 -29.08 46.47 17.82
C LEU A 740 -28.09 47.25 16.94
N ALA A 741 -27.25 48.11 17.51
CA ALA A 741 -26.16 48.76 16.78
C ALA A 741 -25.06 47.77 16.39
N ALA A 742 -24.79 46.76 17.23
CA ALA A 742 -23.89 45.66 16.91
C ALA A 742 -24.42 44.84 15.72
N ALA A 743 -25.71 44.44 15.73
CA ALA A 743 -26.32 43.70 14.63
C ALA A 743 -26.33 44.51 13.31
N ASP A 744 -26.55 45.83 13.38
CA ASP A 744 -26.48 46.70 12.20
C ASP A 744 -25.06 46.76 11.61
N ALA A 745 -24.06 47.07 12.45
CA ALA A 745 -22.67 47.19 12.04
C ALA A 745 -22.07 45.85 11.59
N TRP A 746 -22.38 44.73 12.27
CA TRP A 746 -21.99 43.40 11.83
C TRP A 746 -22.72 42.99 10.53
N GLY A 747 -23.97 43.43 10.33
CA GLY A 747 -24.71 43.21 9.08
C GLY A 747 -24.01 43.83 7.89
N TYR A 748 -23.61 45.10 8.00
CA TYR A 748 -22.79 45.78 6.99
C TYR A 748 -21.39 45.14 6.83
N ALA A 749 -20.74 44.75 7.93
CA ALA A 749 -19.44 44.07 7.88
C ALA A 749 -19.53 42.76 7.08
N VAL A 750 -20.54 41.92 7.34
CA VAL A 750 -20.79 40.68 6.58
C VAL A 750 -21.18 41.00 5.13
N ALA A 751 -22.03 41.99 4.88
CA ALA A 751 -22.41 42.41 3.54
C ALA A 751 -21.20 42.81 2.68
N TYR A 752 -20.25 43.55 3.28
CA TYR A 752 -19.01 43.94 2.63
C TYR A 752 -18.04 42.76 2.46
N LEU A 753 -17.68 42.10 3.57
CA LEU A 753 -16.67 41.02 3.61
C LEU A 753 -17.06 39.82 2.73
N SER A 754 -18.34 39.46 2.67
CA SER A 754 -18.84 38.31 1.88
C SER A 754 -18.68 38.45 0.36
N ARG A 755 -18.49 39.68 -0.14
CA ARG A 755 -18.34 40.00 -1.57
C ARG A 755 -16.87 40.21 -1.98
N LEU A 756 -15.95 40.28 -1.01
CA LEU A 756 -14.51 40.19 -1.27
C LEU A 756 -14.13 38.74 -1.60
N GLN A 757 -13.40 38.53 -2.69
CA GLN A 757 -13.00 37.18 -3.10
C GLN A 757 -11.74 36.74 -2.33
N PRO A 758 -11.72 35.54 -1.73
CA PRO A 758 -10.46 34.95 -1.29
C PRO A 758 -9.58 34.72 -2.54
N PRO A 759 -8.28 35.02 -2.48
CA PRO A 759 -7.41 34.95 -3.64
C PRO A 759 -7.25 33.51 -4.15
N LYS A 760 -7.04 33.38 -5.46
CA LYS A 760 -6.39 32.19 -6.04
C LYS A 760 -4.88 32.39 -5.98
N ASP A 761 -4.12 31.33 -5.75
CA ASP A 761 -2.66 31.36 -5.55
C ASP A 761 -1.82 31.64 -6.82
N GLU A 762 -2.38 32.33 -7.80
CA GLU A 762 -1.71 32.73 -9.04
C GLU A 762 -0.76 33.92 -8.80
N GLY A 763 0.46 33.62 -8.31
CA GLY A 763 1.57 34.58 -8.22
C GLY A 763 1.88 35.16 -6.83
N ALA A 764 1.34 34.58 -5.75
CA ALA A 764 1.43 35.14 -4.39
C ALA A 764 2.86 35.32 -3.81
N SER A 765 3.91 34.82 -4.46
CA SER A 765 5.28 34.78 -3.92
C SER A 765 6.06 36.11 -3.98
N GLU A 766 5.61 37.10 -4.76
CA GLU A 766 6.40 38.34 -5.03
C GLU A 766 5.76 39.62 -4.48
N LEU A 767 4.67 39.45 -3.73
CA LEU A 767 3.85 40.53 -3.19
C LEU A 767 4.37 40.99 -1.81
N PRO A 768 4.24 42.28 -1.44
CA PRO A 768 4.71 42.77 -0.15
C PRO A 768 4.04 42.04 1.03
N LYS A 769 4.83 41.66 2.05
CA LYS A 769 4.35 40.89 3.21
C LYS A 769 3.09 41.49 3.84
N ALA A 770 2.99 42.81 3.95
CA ALA A 770 1.80 43.50 4.48
C ALA A 770 0.53 43.19 3.68
N VAL A 771 0.60 43.13 2.34
CA VAL A 771 -0.54 42.79 1.47
C VAL A 771 -0.96 41.34 1.68
N LEU A 772 0.00 40.42 1.84
CA LEU A 772 -0.27 39.00 2.13
C LEU A 772 -0.89 38.81 3.52
N THR A 773 -0.35 39.46 4.56
CA THR A 773 -0.92 39.46 5.91
C THR A 773 -2.35 40.01 5.90
N ARG A 774 -2.60 41.15 5.23
CA ARG A 774 -3.94 41.76 5.14
C ARG A 774 -4.96 40.86 4.42
N ARG A 775 -4.52 40.02 3.48
CA ARG A 775 -5.39 39.01 2.82
C ARG A 775 -5.79 37.88 3.76
N ALA A 776 -4.89 37.45 4.66
CA ALA A 776 -5.21 36.46 5.69
C ALA A 776 -6.21 37.03 6.73
N GLU A 777 -5.96 38.25 7.22
CA GLU A 777 -6.84 38.96 8.15
C GLU A 777 -8.30 39.04 7.65
N ILE A 778 -8.51 39.30 6.36
CA ILE A 778 -9.86 39.36 5.75
C ILE A 778 -10.61 38.01 5.85
N ALA A 779 -9.92 36.88 5.73
CA ALA A 779 -10.55 35.56 5.85
C ALA A 779 -10.94 35.25 7.31
N GLU A 780 -10.11 35.65 8.27
CA GLU A 780 -10.42 35.54 9.70
C GLU A 780 -11.63 36.42 10.06
N TRP A 781 -11.70 37.67 9.56
CA TRP A 781 -12.88 38.54 9.75
C TRP A 781 -14.13 38.03 9.03
N GLN A 782 -14.02 37.33 7.89
CA GLN A 782 -15.17 36.70 7.23
C GLN A 782 -15.82 35.63 8.12
N GLU A 783 -15.05 34.88 8.91
CA GLU A 783 -15.58 33.94 9.89
C GLU A 783 -16.03 34.62 11.18
N GLU A 784 -15.27 35.59 11.69
CA GLU A 784 -15.61 36.34 12.91
C GLU A 784 -16.93 37.11 12.71
N ALA A 785 -17.03 37.92 11.66
CA ALA A 785 -18.20 38.76 11.41
C ALA A 785 -19.48 37.93 11.24
N ARG A 786 -19.41 36.77 10.59
CA ARG A 786 -20.55 35.84 10.51
C ARG A 786 -20.94 35.30 11.89
N ARG A 787 -19.96 34.94 12.74
CA ARG A 787 -20.23 34.42 14.09
C ARG A 787 -20.83 35.49 15.00
N GLN A 788 -20.26 36.69 14.99
CA GLN A 788 -20.68 37.82 15.80
C GLN A 788 -22.02 38.40 15.34
N LEU A 789 -22.28 38.46 14.03
CA LEU A 789 -23.59 38.86 13.50
C LEU A 789 -24.71 37.96 14.02
N LEU A 790 -24.50 36.64 14.01
CA LEU A 790 -25.48 35.69 14.52
C LEU A 790 -25.71 35.87 16.04
N GLN A 791 -24.67 36.17 16.82
CA GLN A 791 -24.79 36.42 18.26
C GLN A 791 -25.50 37.75 18.57
N ALA A 792 -25.13 38.84 17.89
CA ALA A 792 -25.76 40.15 18.06
C ALA A 792 -27.22 40.16 17.61
N LEU A 793 -27.53 39.54 16.45
CA LEU A 793 -28.90 39.40 15.97
C LEU A 793 -29.76 38.53 16.92
N LEU A 794 -29.20 37.45 17.48
CA LEU A 794 -29.86 36.66 18.53
C LEU A 794 -30.18 37.47 19.77
N ALA A 795 -29.25 38.30 20.25
CA ALA A 795 -29.45 39.13 21.43
C ALA A 795 -30.51 40.22 21.18
N ALA A 796 -30.40 40.96 20.07
CA ALA A 796 -31.38 41.96 19.65
C ALA A 796 -32.80 41.39 19.46
N LEU A 797 -32.92 40.19 18.87
CA LEU A 797 -34.22 39.49 18.77
C LEU A 797 -34.74 39.03 20.15
N ARG A 798 -33.87 38.61 21.08
CA ARG A 798 -34.27 38.25 22.45
C ARG A 798 -34.74 39.45 23.25
N GLU A 799 -34.20 40.64 23.01
CA GLU A 799 -34.63 41.87 23.66
C GLU A 799 -35.96 42.35 23.06
N HIS A 800 -36.06 42.41 21.74
CA HIS A 800 -37.30 42.80 21.07
C HIS A 800 -38.49 41.89 21.43
N MET A 801 -38.26 40.58 21.57
CA MET A 801 -39.28 39.61 22.00
C MET A 801 -39.57 39.62 23.52
N LYS A 802 -38.78 40.32 24.34
CA LYS A 802 -39.15 40.66 25.74
C LYS A 802 -40.00 41.93 25.79
N GLU A 803 -39.60 42.96 25.04
CA GLU A 803 -40.34 44.23 24.93
C GLU A 803 -41.75 44.01 24.36
N GLY A 804 -41.88 43.15 23.36
CA GLY A 804 -43.17 42.71 22.80
C GLY A 804 -44.04 41.87 23.73
N GLY A 805 -43.69 41.74 25.02
CA GLY A 805 -44.55 41.19 26.06
C GLY A 805 -45.72 42.11 26.44
N GLU A 806 -45.59 43.42 26.19
CA GLU A 806 -46.71 44.36 26.17
C GLU A 806 -47.24 44.48 24.73
N ALA A 807 -48.40 43.86 24.47
CA ALA A 807 -49.10 43.96 23.21
C ALA A 807 -49.85 45.31 23.08
N PRO A 808 -50.05 45.82 21.85
CA PRO A 808 -51.02 46.89 21.58
C PRO A 808 -52.47 46.40 21.72
#